data_AF-A0A949WY33-F1
#
_entry.id   AF-A0A949WY33-F1
#
_cell.length_a   1.000
_cell.length_b   1.000
_cell.length_c   1.000
_cell.angle_alpha   90.00
_cell.angle_beta   90.00
_cell.angle_gamma   90.00
#
_symmetry.space_group_name_H-M   'P 1'
#
loop_
_entity.id
_entity.type
_entity.pdbx_description
1 polymer ?
#
loop_
_entity_poly.entity_id
_entity_poly.type
_entity_poly.pdbx_seq_one_letter_code
_entity_poly.pdbx_strand_id
1 'polypeptide(L)'
;LAGAMADHRYAMPVAEIERWLAELATNPGGDRNRQAIWNDLRKNAGLILAGESLSPWAHALVHKLNRSLNAPVSLIEPVEPAHETRAASITGLAEAMRKGEVALLVILGGNPAYDAPAGARFSEALGRVPFSVHLSLYDDETSHRCTWHLPSTHFLEHWSDARAYDGSACIVQPLIAPLYGGTSPHELLAALAGQPRRGYEIVKETWKAIDWEDALRSGLVANTAFAAMTPSLKDVPPARQAQPPASWTLRFVPDESVLDGSFANNAWLQELPRSHSKLTWDNAALIAPASAMELGITDGEVLKIASGGQEVAAPACVVPGHPERSLTLSLGYGRSRAGSVGNGVGCDANRLRNASNPWSLEGVAVSKSGRRHALARTQHHDRMEGRDLARSVVLAGLSPEARAFPEERHASLYPAWPYESYRWTMSVSLNACVGCNACTIACQAENNIPTVGKEEVMRGRHMHWIRVDRYHEERERSSRTVFQPVPCMHCENAPCEYVCPVGAPVHDSEGLNLQVYNRCVGTRFCSQNCPYKVRRFNFLKYSPDDETLKAQRNPEVTVRMRGVMEKCTFCVQRITRARIEAEKEGRRIRDGEVVTACQAACPAGAIVFGDLADPESAVSRAKRSPLDYALLAELNTRPRTTYEARVLNPNPEIADG
;
A
#
# COMPACT_ATOMS: atom_id res chain seq x y z
N LEU A 1 8.41 -1.62 -2.47
CA LEU A 1 8.02 -2.75 -1.61
C LEU A 1 8.79 -4.03 -1.91
N ALA A 2 8.63 -4.67 -3.08
CA ALA A 2 9.33 -5.92 -3.40
C ALA A 2 10.86 -5.86 -3.18
N GLY A 3 11.50 -4.76 -3.59
CA GLY A 3 12.93 -4.56 -3.35
C GLY A 3 13.34 -4.52 -1.87
N ALA A 4 12.43 -4.16 -0.95
CA ALA A 4 12.73 -4.22 0.47
C ALA A 4 12.86 -5.67 0.94
N MET A 5 12.16 -6.63 0.31
CA MET A 5 12.22 -8.06 0.63
C MET A 5 13.32 -8.81 -0.12
N ALA A 6 13.95 -8.18 -1.10
CA ALA A 6 14.99 -8.82 -1.90
C ALA A 6 16.27 -9.06 -1.08
N ASP A 7 16.88 -10.22 -1.23
CA ASP A 7 18.21 -10.54 -0.69
C ASP A 7 19.31 -9.74 -1.39
N HIS A 8 19.15 -9.58 -2.70
CA HIS A 8 19.99 -8.77 -3.58
C HIS A 8 19.14 -7.72 -4.29
N ARG A 9 19.52 -6.45 -4.15
CA ARG A 9 18.81 -5.33 -4.76
C ARG A 9 19.80 -4.41 -5.46
N TYR A 10 19.58 -4.21 -6.75
CA TYR A 10 20.34 -3.24 -7.55
C TYR A 10 19.46 -2.03 -7.85
N ALA A 11 19.98 -0.83 -7.59
CA ALA A 11 19.32 0.42 -7.92
C ALA A 11 19.81 0.90 -9.29
N MET A 12 18.98 0.72 -10.32
CA MET A 12 19.31 1.05 -11.71
C MET A 12 18.21 1.92 -12.34
N PRO A 13 18.56 2.89 -13.21
CA PRO A 13 17.61 3.52 -14.12
C PRO A 13 16.94 2.51 -15.06
N VAL A 14 15.74 2.81 -15.56
CA VAL A 14 14.95 1.89 -16.41
C VAL A 14 15.72 1.40 -17.64
N ALA A 15 16.39 2.30 -18.35
CA ALA A 15 17.20 1.95 -19.53
C ALA A 15 18.34 0.97 -19.20
N GLU A 16 18.93 1.09 -18.02
CA GLU A 16 19.98 0.19 -17.56
C GLU A 16 19.43 -1.19 -17.18
N ILE A 17 18.21 -1.26 -16.63
CA ILE A 17 17.52 -2.54 -16.39
C ILE A 17 17.30 -3.29 -17.70
N GLU A 18 16.84 -2.59 -18.76
CA GLU A 18 16.62 -3.22 -20.07
C GLU A 18 17.93 -3.68 -20.72
N ARG A 19 19.00 -2.88 -20.60
CA ARG A 19 20.35 -3.28 -21.02
C ARG A 19 20.83 -4.51 -20.25
N TRP A 20 20.68 -4.50 -18.93
CA TRP A 20 21.08 -5.62 -18.08
C TRP A 20 20.32 -6.90 -18.45
N LEU A 21 19.02 -6.80 -18.75
CA LEU A 21 18.20 -7.91 -19.23
C LEU A 21 18.65 -8.41 -20.62
N ALA A 22 18.99 -7.51 -21.54
CA ALA A 22 19.54 -7.87 -22.85
C ALA A 22 20.84 -8.68 -22.73
N GLU A 23 21.71 -8.23 -21.83
CA GLU A 23 23.00 -8.89 -21.59
C GLU A 23 22.82 -10.21 -20.83
N LEU A 24 21.83 -10.33 -19.93
CA LEU A 24 21.47 -11.61 -19.30
C LEU A 24 21.08 -12.65 -20.35
N ALA A 25 20.36 -12.24 -21.40
CA ALA A 25 19.91 -13.12 -22.47
C ALA A 25 21.02 -13.51 -23.46
N THR A 26 22.04 -12.68 -23.65
CA THR A 26 23.02 -12.83 -24.75
C THR A 26 24.43 -13.18 -24.26
N ASN A 27 24.87 -12.61 -23.14
CA ASN A 27 26.20 -12.82 -22.57
C ASN A 27 26.17 -12.73 -21.03
N PRO A 28 25.54 -13.72 -20.36
CA PRO A 28 25.48 -13.73 -18.89
C PRO A 28 26.87 -13.73 -18.25
N GLY A 29 27.88 -14.28 -18.92
CA GLY A 29 29.27 -14.39 -18.45
C GLY A 29 30.10 -13.10 -18.52
N GLY A 30 29.56 -12.03 -19.12
CA GLY A 30 30.23 -10.73 -19.17
C GLY A 30 30.32 -10.01 -17.82
N ASP A 31 29.55 -10.44 -16.82
CA ASP A 31 29.56 -9.92 -15.45
C ASP A 31 29.43 -11.07 -14.44
N ARG A 32 30.21 -11.03 -13.35
CA ARG A 32 30.23 -12.11 -12.35
C ARG A 32 28.88 -12.29 -11.66
N ASN A 33 28.23 -11.20 -11.25
CA ASN A 33 26.97 -11.25 -10.52
C ASN A 33 25.84 -11.73 -11.43
N ARG A 34 25.81 -11.26 -12.68
CA ARG A 34 24.88 -11.74 -13.70
C ARG A 34 25.04 -13.23 -14.01
N GLN A 35 26.28 -13.71 -14.12
CA GLN A 35 26.55 -15.14 -14.32
C GLN A 35 26.03 -15.97 -13.14
N ALA A 36 26.26 -15.53 -11.90
CA ALA A 36 25.74 -16.19 -10.70
C ALA A 36 24.20 -16.24 -10.70
N ILE A 37 23.54 -15.11 -11.00
CA ILE A 37 22.08 -15.04 -11.11
C ILE A 37 21.56 -15.99 -12.20
N TRP A 38 22.19 -16.00 -13.38
CA TRP A 38 21.80 -16.88 -14.47
C TRP A 38 21.95 -18.37 -14.12
N ASN A 39 23.04 -18.73 -13.44
CA ASN A 39 23.27 -20.08 -12.96
C ASN A 39 22.20 -20.51 -11.95
N ASP A 40 21.85 -19.62 -11.01
CA ASP A 40 20.84 -19.87 -9.98
C ASP A 40 19.44 -20.06 -10.60
N LEU A 41 19.07 -19.20 -11.55
CA LEU A 41 17.84 -19.32 -12.33
C LEU A 41 17.77 -20.67 -13.07
N ARG A 42 18.84 -21.08 -13.76
CA ARG A 42 18.86 -22.36 -14.49
C ARG A 42 18.80 -23.57 -13.58
N LYS A 43 19.49 -23.52 -12.45
CA LYS A 43 19.57 -24.63 -11.49
C LYS A 43 18.21 -24.93 -10.85
N ASN A 44 17.42 -23.88 -10.59
CA ASN A 44 16.19 -23.98 -9.79
C ASN A 44 14.89 -23.72 -10.58
N ALA A 45 14.95 -23.69 -11.91
CA ALA A 45 13.82 -23.29 -12.78
C ALA A 45 13.22 -21.94 -12.33
N GLY A 46 14.10 -20.96 -12.09
CA GLY A 46 13.74 -19.66 -11.53
C GLY A 46 12.84 -18.83 -12.44
N LEU A 47 12.12 -17.90 -11.81
CA LEU A 47 11.17 -17.01 -12.47
C LEU A 47 11.73 -15.59 -12.61
N ILE A 48 11.61 -15.03 -13.81
CA ILE A 48 11.89 -13.61 -14.09
C ILE A 48 10.56 -12.86 -14.18
N LEU A 49 10.42 -11.76 -13.43
CA LEU A 49 9.26 -10.86 -13.48
C LEU A 49 9.67 -9.51 -14.09
N ALA A 50 8.84 -8.98 -14.99
CA ALA A 50 9.00 -7.65 -15.57
C ALA A 50 8.01 -6.67 -14.93
N GLY A 51 8.50 -5.51 -14.47
CA GLY A 51 7.65 -4.44 -13.96
C GLY A 51 7.07 -3.58 -15.09
N GLU A 52 5.90 -2.98 -14.87
CA GLU A 52 5.13 -2.21 -15.86
C GLU A 52 5.86 -1.02 -16.51
N SER A 53 6.93 -0.52 -15.86
CA SER A 53 7.71 0.59 -16.39
C SER A 53 8.72 0.18 -17.46
N LEU A 54 8.89 -1.11 -17.72
CA LEU A 54 9.76 -1.63 -18.78
C LEU A 54 9.03 -1.58 -20.13
N SER A 55 9.81 -1.53 -21.20
CA SER A 55 9.30 -1.51 -22.56
C SER A 55 8.59 -2.83 -22.93
N PRO A 56 7.64 -2.81 -23.88
CA PRO A 56 7.03 -4.04 -24.41
C PRO A 56 8.06 -5.05 -24.93
N TRP A 57 9.21 -4.56 -25.42
CA TRP A 57 10.35 -5.40 -25.81
C TRP A 57 10.90 -6.20 -24.62
N ALA A 58 11.12 -5.55 -23.48
CA ALA A 58 11.63 -6.20 -22.27
C ALA A 58 10.65 -7.26 -21.74
N HIS A 59 9.34 -6.96 -21.74
CA HIS A 59 8.30 -7.93 -21.40
C HIS A 59 8.35 -9.17 -22.32
N ALA A 60 8.45 -8.96 -23.63
CA ALA A 60 8.57 -10.06 -24.59
C ALA A 60 9.84 -10.92 -24.37
N LEU A 61 10.97 -10.27 -24.05
CA LEU A 61 12.20 -10.98 -23.72
C LEU A 61 12.08 -11.80 -22.43
N VAL A 62 11.43 -11.27 -21.39
CA VAL A 62 11.16 -12.01 -20.14
C VAL A 62 10.30 -13.25 -20.40
N HIS A 63 9.25 -13.15 -21.22
CA HIS A 63 8.47 -14.34 -21.60
C HIS A 63 9.31 -15.39 -22.33
N LYS A 64 10.20 -14.97 -23.24
CA LYS A 64 11.13 -15.87 -23.93
C LYS A 64 12.10 -16.55 -22.96
N LEU A 65 12.69 -15.79 -22.04
CA LEU A 65 13.63 -16.31 -21.05
C LEU A 65 12.93 -17.29 -20.09
N ASN A 66 11.77 -16.93 -19.55
CA ASN A 66 10.99 -17.83 -18.68
C ASN A 66 10.64 -19.16 -19.37
N ARG A 67 10.32 -19.14 -20.67
CA ARG A 67 10.13 -20.37 -21.45
C ARG A 67 11.41 -21.20 -21.52
N SER A 68 12.56 -20.56 -21.76
CA SER A 68 13.86 -21.26 -21.82
C SER A 68 14.33 -21.82 -20.47
N LEU A 69 13.91 -21.19 -19.37
CA LEU A 69 14.20 -21.60 -18.00
C LEU A 69 13.23 -22.67 -17.48
N ASN A 70 12.18 -23.00 -18.25
CA ASN A 70 11.07 -23.83 -17.78
C ASN A 70 10.49 -23.29 -16.45
N ALA A 71 10.35 -21.97 -16.34
CA ALA A 71 9.88 -21.32 -15.14
C ALA A 71 8.45 -21.77 -14.79
N PRO A 72 8.08 -21.88 -13.50
CA PRO A 72 6.78 -22.36 -13.04
C PRO A 72 5.70 -21.29 -13.21
N VAL A 73 5.35 -20.96 -14.45
CA VAL A 73 4.33 -19.97 -14.80
C VAL A 73 3.14 -20.63 -15.49
N SER A 74 1.94 -20.26 -15.07
CA SER A 74 0.71 -20.53 -15.82
C SER A 74 0.33 -19.25 -16.56
N LEU A 75 0.33 -19.31 -17.89
CA LEU A 75 -0.14 -18.21 -18.72
C LEU A 75 -1.64 -18.38 -18.93
N ILE A 76 -2.38 -17.28 -18.84
CA ILE A 76 -3.84 -17.24 -19.05
C ILE A 76 -4.16 -16.14 -20.05
N GLU A 77 -5.39 -16.15 -20.56
CA GLU A 77 -5.91 -15.04 -21.35
C GLU A 77 -5.93 -13.74 -20.52
N PRO A 78 -5.62 -12.57 -21.12
CA PRO A 78 -5.82 -11.29 -20.46
C PRO A 78 -7.30 -11.06 -20.10
N VAL A 79 -7.56 -10.57 -18.89
CA VAL A 79 -8.92 -10.17 -18.47
C VAL A 79 -9.45 -9.02 -19.32
N GLU A 80 -8.57 -8.09 -19.71
CA GLU A 80 -8.89 -7.03 -20.66
C GLU A 80 -8.48 -7.45 -22.08
N PRO A 81 -9.43 -7.61 -23.02
CA PRO A 81 -9.16 -8.13 -24.36
C PRO A 81 -8.57 -7.07 -25.32
N ALA A 82 -8.38 -5.83 -24.88
CA ALA A 82 -7.93 -4.74 -25.75
C ALA A 82 -6.46 -4.92 -26.18
N HIS A 83 -6.22 -4.98 -27.49
CA HIS A 83 -4.88 -5.15 -28.06
C HIS A 83 -4.04 -3.85 -28.09
N GLU A 84 -4.69 -2.68 -28.01
CA GLU A 84 -4.02 -1.37 -28.00
C GLU A 84 -3.82 -0.85 -26.57
N THR A 85 -2.78 -0.02 -26.37
CA THR A 85 -2.57 0.60 -25.05
C THR A 85 -3.66 1.63 -24.77
N ARG A 86 -4.08 1.73 -23.49
CA ARG A 86 -5.05 2.74 -23.04
C ARG A 86 -4.62 4.18 -23.39
N ALA A 87 -3.31 4.44 -23.40
CA ALA A 87 -2.74 5.74 -23.76
C ALA A 87 -2.89 6.07 -25.25
N ALA A 88 -2.77 5.06 -26.13
CA ALA A 88 -2.99 5.24 -27.57
C ALA A 88 -4.48 5.47 -27.86
N SER A 89 -5.37 4.64 -27.28
CA SER A 89 -6.81 4.75 -27.52
C SER A 89 -7.38 6.10 -27.07
N ILE A 90 -6.98 6.60 -25.90
CA ILE A 90 -7.43 7.91 -25.41
C ILE A 90 -6.91 9.07 -26.26
N THR A 91 -5.69 8.94 -26.82
CA THR A 91 -5.12 9.94 -27.73
C THR A 91 -5.89 9.96 -29.06
N GLY A 92 -6.21 8.80 -29.62
CA GLY A 92 -7.03 8.68 -30.83
C GLY A 92 -8.44 9.26 -30.64
N LEU A 93 -9.08 8.99 -29.49
CA LEU A 93 -10.36 9.61 -29.15
C LEU A 93 -10.25 11.14 -29.08
N ALA A 94 -9.19 11.68 -28.45
CA ALA A 94 -8.98 13.11 -28.38
C ALA A 94 -8.78 13.77 -29.75
N GLU A 95 -8.16 13.06 -30.70
CA GLU A 95 -8.06 13.51 -32.09
C GLU A 95 -9.42 13.53 -32.79
N ALA A 96 -10.21 12.46 -32.67
CA ALA A 96 -11.55 12.40 -33.24
C ALA A 96 -12.47 13.53 -32.71
N MET A 97 -12.42 13.79 -31.40
CA MET A 97 -13.12 14.93 -30.78
C MET A 97 -12.67 16.27 -31.38
N ARG A 98 -11.35 16.47 -31.59
CA ARG A 98 -10.84 17.71 -32.20
C ARG A 98 -11.29 17.90 -33.64
N LYS A 99 -11.41 16.82 -34.41
CA LYS A 99 -11.90 16.80 -35.79
C LYS A 99 -13.42 16.97 -35.89
N GLY A 100 -14.15 16.95 -34.77
CA GLY A 100 -15.60 17.05 -34.75
C GLY A 100 -16.30 15.75 -35.17
N GLU A 101 -15.60 14.62 -35.14
CA GLU A 101 -16.15 13.29 -35.50
C GLU A 101 -17.01 12.71 -34.37
N VAL A 102 -16.93 13.28 -33.16
CA VAL A 102 -17.67 12.83 -31.97
C VAL A 102 -18.78 13.81 -31.65
N ALA A 103 -20.03 13.40 -31.90
CA ALA A 103 -21.23 14.20 -31.59
C ALA A 103 -21.72 14.01 -30.14
N LEU A 104 -21.58 12.78 -29.63
CA LEU A 104 -21.98 12.36 -28.27
C LEU A 104 -20.81 11.63 -27.63
N LEU A 105 -20.42 12.03 -26.42
CA LEU A 105 -19.46 11.30 -25.60
C LEU A 105 -20.08 10.92 -24.26
N VAL A 106 -20.08 9.63 -23.92
CA VAL A 106 -20.47 9.12 -22.61
C VAL A 106 -19.22 8.56 -21.93
N ILE A 107 -18.89 9.10 -20.77
CA ILE A 107 -17.74 8.72 -19.95
C ILE A 107 -18.27 7.99 -18.71
N LEU A 108 -17.84 6.74 -18.52
CA LEU A 108 -18.25 5.89 -17.39
C LEU A 108 -17.09 5.77 -16.41
N GLY A 109 -17.12 6.56 -15.34
CA GLY A 109 -16.01 6.69 -14.39
C GLY A 109 -14.73 7.25 -15.03
N GLY A 110 -13.59 7.02 -14.35
CA GLY A 110 -12.30 7.59 -14.76
C GLY A 110 -12.24 9.11 -14.64
N ASN A 111 -11.09 9.71 -14.99
CA ASN A 111 -10.96 11.17 -15.00
C ASN A 111 -9.98 11.65 -16.10
N PRO A 112 -10.31 11.42 -17.39
CA PRO A 112 -9.41 11.69 -18.52
C PRO A 112 -9.05 13.17 -18.72
N ALA A 113 -9.82 14.11 -18.17
CA ALA A 113 -9.40 15.52 -18.17
C ALA A 113 -8.17 15.77 -17.26
N TYR A 114 -7.89 14.87 -16.32
CA TYR A 114 -6.77 14.92 -15.38
C TYR A 114 -5.66 13.91 -15.70
N ASP A 115 -6.00 12.63 -15.94
CA ASP A 115 -5.02 11.53 -16.00
C ASP A 115 -4.55 11.16 -17.42
N ALA A 116 -5.18 11.70 -18.46
CA ALA A 116 -4.78 11.46 -19.84
C ALA A 116 -3.38 12.04 -20.10
N PRO A 117 -2.57 11.41 -20.99
CA PRO A 117 -1.26 11.93 -21.36
C PRO A 117 -1.33 13.39 -21.83
N ALA A 118 -0.38 14.22 -21.42
CA ALA A 118 -0.42 15.66 -21.67
C ALA A 118 -0.55 16.01 -23.17
N GLY A 119 0.12 15.25 -24.03
CA GLY A 119 0.03 15.40 -25.48
C GLY A 119 -1.36 15.17 -26.07
N ALA A 120 -2.22 14.39 -25.40
CA ALA A 120 -3.59 14.15 -25.86
C ALA A 120 -4.46 15.41 -25.78
N ARG A 121 -4.11 16.39 -24.92
CA ARG A 121 -4.89 17.62 -24.66
C ARG A 121 -6.39 17.32 -24.48
N PHE A 122 -6.69 16.26 -23.73
CA PHE A 122 -8.04 15.69 -23.64
C PHE A 122 -9.07 16.71 -23.15
N SER A 123 -8.76 17.46 -22.10
CA SER A 123 -9.65 18.48 -21.52
C SER A 123 -10.08 19.57 -22.53
N GLU A 124 -9.21 19.94 -23.48
CA GLU A 124 -9.56 20.87 -24.55
C GLU A 124 -10.39 20.20 -25.64
N ALA A 125 -10.02 18.97 -26.02
CA ALA A 125 -10.74 18.20 -27.02
C ALA A 125 -12.19 17.92 -26.57
N LEU A 126 -12.39 17.63 -25.29
CA LEU A 126 -13.70 17.44 -24.66
C LEU A 126 -14.61 18.66 -24.84
N GLY A 127 -14.05 19.88 -24.74
CA GLY A 127 -14.81 21.12 -24.94
C GLY A 127 -15.33 21.34 -26.37
N ARG A 128 -14.93 20.51 -27.34
CA ARG A 128 -15.44 20.54 -28.72
C ARG A 128 -16.60 19.56 -28.96
N VAL A 129 -16.84 18.64 -28.03
CA VAL A 129 -17.93 17.66 -28.16
C VAL A 129 -19.26 18.37 -27.88
N PRO A 130 -20.23 18.34 -28.82
CA PRO A 130 -21.50 19.05 -28.64
C PRO A 130 -22.29 18.61 -27.41
N PHE A 131 -22.26 17.31 -27.11
CA PHE A 131 -22.97 16.75 -25.96
C PHE A 131 -22.12 15.69 -25.27
N SER A 132 -21.76 15.94 -24.02
CA SER A 132 -20.95 15.03 -23.20
C SER A 132 -21.59 14.74 -21.86
N VAL A 133 -21.53 13.48 -21.44
CA VAL A 133 -22.10 12.99 -20.18
C VAL A 133 -21.02 12.24 -19.42
N HIS A 134 -20.83 12.58 -18.15
CA HIS A 134 -19.92 11.86 -17.26
C HIS A 134 -20.68 11.24 -16.08
N LEU A 135 -20.63 9.92 -15.97
CA LEU A 135 -21.13 9.18 -14.82
C LEU A 135 -19.99 8.94 -13.83
N SER A 136 -19.98 9.65 -12.70
CA SER A 136 -18.87 9.59 -11.75
C SER A 136 -19.33 9.77 -10.29
N LEU A 137 -18.52 9.26 -9.36
CA LEU A 137 -18.75 9.42 -7.92
C LEU A 137 -18.50 10.85 -7.43
N TYR A 138 -17.63 11.60 -8.12
CA TYR A 138 -17.21 12.94 -7.72
C TYR A 138 -17.41 13.93 -8.86
N ASP A 139 -17.80 15.16 -8.54
CA ASP A 139 -17.76 16.29 -9.48
C ASP A 139 -16.30 16.74 -9.70
N ASP A 140 -15.61 15.97 -10.54
CA ASP A 140 -14.19 16.10 -10.84
C ASP A 140 -13.85 16.97 -12.06
N GLU A 141 -12.57 16.99 -12.44
CA GLU A 141 -12.07 17.76 -13.57
C GLU A 141 -12.76 17.41 -14.88
N THR A 142 -13.12 16.15 -15.08
CA THR A 142 -13.85 15.69 -16.28
C THR A 142 -15.32 16.07 -16.19
N SER A 143 -15.96 15.84 -15.04
CA SER A 143 -17.36 16.19 -14.77
C SER A 143 -17.62 17.67 -15.04
N HIS A 144 -16.73 18.53 -14.53
CA HIS A 144 -16.81 19.98 -14.70
C HIS A 144 -16.73 20.45 -16.16
N ARG A 145 -16.13 19.65 -17.04
CA ARG A 145 -16.00 19.96 -18.48
C ARG A 145 -17.09 19.32 -19.33
N CYS A 146 -17.85 18.38 -18.79
CA CYS A 146 -18.94 17.74 -19.50
C CYS A 146 -20.22 18.59 -19.49
N THR A 147 -21.09 18.37 -20.47
CA THR A 147 -22.42 19.00 -20.52
C THR A 147 -23.29 18.53 -19.36
N TRP A 148 -23.20 17.23 -19.02
CA TRP A 148 -23.89 16.61 -17.91
C TRP A 148 -22.94 15.84 -17.02
N HIS A 149 -23.11 16.00 -15.71
CA HIS A 149 -22.59 15.11 -14.69
C HIS A 149 -23.76 14.30 -14.12
N LEU A 150 -23.61 12.98 -14.10
CA LEU A 150 -24.55 12.07 -13.47
C LEU A 150 -23.87 11.47 -12.22
N PRO A 151 -24.52 11.52 -11.05
CA PRO A 151 -23.98 10.90 -9.85
C PRO A 151 -23.98 9.38 -9.99
N SER A 152 -22.80 8.79 -9.97
CA SER A 152 -22.65 7.33 -9.97
C SER A 152 -22.93 6.75 -8.57
N THR A 153 -23.43 5.52 -8.53
CA THR A 153 -23.47 4.72 -7.30
C THR A 153 -22.09 4.14 -6.97
N HIS A 154 -21.72 4.11 -5.69
CA HIS A 154 -20.53 3.37 -5.23
C HIS A 154 -20.74 1.86 -5.39
N PHE A 155 -19.68 1.05 -5.49
CA PHE A 155 -19.80 -0.41 -5.67
C PHE A 155 -20.53 -1.12 -4.51
N LEU A 156 -20.64 -0.46 -3.35
CA LEU A 156 -21.42 -0.95 -2.20
C LEU A 156 -22.93 -0.65 -2.30
N GLU A 157 -23.35 0.10 -3.33
CA GLU A 157 -24.71 0.64 -3.47
C GLU A 157 -25.46 0.09 -4.69
N HIS A 158 -24.80 -0.69 -5.55
CA HIS A 158 -25.43 -1.26 -6.74
C HIS A 158 -25.02 -2.70 -7.00
N TRP A 159 -25.86 -3.40 -7.77
CA TRP A 159 -25.55 -4.72 -8.31
C TRP A 159 -24.62 -4.59 -9.51
N SER A 160 -23.54 -5.35 -9.52
CA SER A 160 -22.62 -5.48 -10.65
C SER A 160 -22.00 -6.88 -10.64
N ASP A 161 -21.12 -7.15 -11.59
CA ASP A 161 -20.13 -8.20 -11.54
C ASP A 161 -18.72 -7.61 -11.73
N ALA A 162 -17.70 -8.42 -11.46
CA ALA A 162 -16.30 -8.13 -11.77
C ALA A 162 -15.53 -9.43 -12.04
N ARG A 163 -14.31 -9.30 -12.58
CA ARG A 163 -13.37 -10.42 -12.72
C ARG A 163 -12.08 -10.13 -11.96
N ALA A 164 -11.60 -11.12 -11.22
CA ALA A 164 -10.29 -11.12 -10.61
C ALA A 164 -9.18 -11.33 -11.67
N TYR A 165 -7.92 -11.18 -11.26
CA TYR A 165 -6.75 -11.23 -12.14
C TYR A 165 -6.58 -12.57 -12.89
N ASP A 166 -7.14 -13.65 -12.35
CA ASP A 166 -7.12 -15.01 -12.91
C ASP A 166 -8.33 -15.30 -13.83
N GLY A 167 -9.21 -14.31 -14.01
CA GLY A 167 -10.46 -14.44 -14.75
C GLY A 167 -11.64 -14.90 -13.91
N SER A 168 -11.46 -15.29 -12.64
CA SER A 168 -12.57 -15.70 -11.76
C SER A 168 -13.57 -14.55 -11.63
N ALA A 169 -14.84 -14.81 -11.93
CA ALA A 169 -15.90 -13.82 -11.83
C ALA A 169 -16.49 -13.77 -10.41
N CYS A 170 -16.90 -12.59 -9.99
CA CYS A 170 -17.61 -12.37 -8.73
C CYS A 170 -18.83 -11.47 -8.95
N ILE A 171 -19.86 -11.66 -8.13
CA ILE A 171 -21.04 -10.79 -8.11
C ILE A 171 -20.83 -9.73 -7.04
N VAL A 172 -20.90 -8.46 -7.45
CA VAL A 172 -20.86 -7.31 -6.56
C VAL A 172 -22.24 -7.16 -5.91
N GLN A 173 -22.27 -7.27 -4.60
CA GLN A 173 -23.49 -7.19 -3.79
C GLN A 173 -23.60 -5.81 -3.13
N PRO A 174 -24.69 -5.07 -3.34
CA PRO A 174 -24.94 -3.86 -2.60
C PRO A 174 -25.16 -4.17 -1.12
N LEU A 175 -24.42 -3.51 -0.24
CA LEU A 175 -24.59 -3.60 1.22
C LEU A 175 -25.59 -2.55 1.75
N ILE A 176 -25.88 -1.53 0.95
CA ILE A 176 -26.80 -0.45 1.28
C ILE A 176 -27.51 0.05 0.01
N ALA A 177 -28.68 0.67 0.16
CA ALA A 177 -29.30 1.40 -0.93
C ALA A 177 -28.49 2.66 -1.28
N PRO A 178 -28.55 3.17 -2.53
CA PRO A 178 -27.87 4.40 -2.92
C PRO A 178 -28.22 5.58 -2.00
N LEU A 179 -27.22 6.12 -1.30
CA LEU A 179 -27.43 7.18 -0.30
C LEU A 179 -27.94 8.48 -0.92
N TYR A 180 -27.52 8.77 -2.15
CA TYR A 180 -27.82 10.01 -2.86
C TYR A 180 -28.69 9.81 -4.12
N GLY A 181 -29.30 8.63 -4.28
CA GLY A 181 -30.11 8.31 -5.46
C GLY A 181 -29.30 8.27 -6.77
N GLY A 182 -28.01 7.91 -6.69
CA GLY A 182 -27.14 7.77 -7.86
C GLY A 182 -27.59 6.66 -8.81
N THR A 183 -27.00 6.62 -10.00
CA THR A 183 -27.28 5.61 -11.05
C THR A 183 -26.07 4.72 -11.27
N SER A 184 -26.27 3.41 -11.46
CA SER A 184 -25.17 2.50 -11.80
C SER A 184 -24.80 2.58 -13.28
N PRO A 185 -23.57 2.21 -13.68
CA PRO A 185 -23.18 2.14 -15.09
C PRO A 185 -24.11 1.26 -15.93
N HIS A 186 -24.58 0.14 -15.36
CA HIS A 186 -25.50 -0.79 -16.01
C HIS A 186 -26.85 -0.16 -16.32
N GLU A 187 -27.43 0.55 -15.36
CA GLU A 187 -28.73 1.22 -15.51
C GLU A 187 -28.66 2.36 -16.52
N LEU A 188 -27.57 3.14 -16.51
CA LEU A 188 -27.35 4.20 -17.49
C LEU A 188 -27.23 3.63 -18.91
N LEU A 189 -26.42 2.59 -19.10
CA LEU A 189 -26.25 1.95 -20.41
C LEU A 189 -27.56 1.34 -20.92
N ALA A 190 -28.33 0.71 -20.04
CA ALA A 190 -29.64 0.16 -20.40
C ALA A 190 -30.64 1.27 -20.81
N ALA A 191 -30.65 2.39 -20.10
CA ALA A 191 -31.47 3.55 -20.46
C ALA A 191 -31.05 4.16 -21.81
N LEU A 192 -29.75 4.30 -22.08
CA LEU A 192 -29.23 4.77 -23.36
C LEU A 192 -29.57 3.83 -24.52
N ALA A 193 -29.67 2.52 -24.26
CA ALA A 193 -30.14 1.52 -25.21
C ALA A 193 -31.68 1.52 -25.42
N GLY A 194 -32.42 2.43 -24.77
CA GLY A 194 -33.88 2.51 -24.84
C GLY A 194 -34.61 1.44 -24.02
N GLN A 195 -33.91 0.77 -23.10
CA GLN A 195 -34.42 -0.32 -22.27
C GLN A 195 -34.11 -0.06 -20.79
N PRO A 196 -34.70 0.98 -20.16
CA PRO A 196 -34.44 1.29 -18.77
C PRO A 196 -34.83 0.10 -17.87
N ARG A 197 -33.86 -0.44 -17.15
CA ARG A 197 -33.99 -1.65 -16.32
C ARG A 197 -33.15 -1.49 -15.06
N ARG A 198 -33.49 -2.24 -14.01
CA ARG A 198 -32.76 -2.21 -12.74
C ARG A 198 -31.45 -3.00 -12.85
N GLY A 199 -30.39 -2.52 -12.20
CA GLY A 199 -29.08 -3.19 -12.22
C GLY A 199 -29.14 -4.67 -11.82
N TYR A 200 -29.93 -5.01 -10.79
CA TYR A 200 -30.14 -6.40 -10.36
C TYR A 200 -30.64 -7.31 -11.49
N GLU A 201 -31.62 -6.85 -12.28
CA GLU A 201 -32.23 -7.65 -13.34
C GLU A 201 -31.25 -7.87 -14.49
N ILE A 202 -30.44 -6.85 -14.81
CA ILE A 202 -29.39 -6.92 -15.83
C ILE A 202 -28.34 -7.96 -15.43
N VAL A 203 -27.78 -7.84 -14.22
CA VAL A 203 -26.73 -8.77 -13.73
C VAL A 203 -27.28 -10.19 -13.62
N LYS A 204 -28.49 -10.37 -13.09
CA LYS A 204 -29.12 -11.69 -12.96
C LYS A 204 -29.38 -12.34 -14.32
N GLU A 205 -29.73 -11.56 -15.33
CA GLU A 205 -29.91 -12.09 -16.69
C GLU A 205 -28.59 -12.53 -17.32
N THR A 206 -27.52 -11.73 -17.17
CA THR A 206 -26.16 -12.10 -17.62
C THR A 206 -25.73 -13.44 -17.04
N TRP A 207 -26.05 -13.67 -15.76
CA TRP A 207 -25.67 -14.88 -15.02
C TRP A 207 -26.82 -15.89 -14.85
N LYS A 208 -27.78 -15.95 -15.78
CA LYS A 208 -28.95 -16.86 -15.66
C LYS A 208 -28.61 -18.36 -15.57
N ALA A 209 -27.40 -18.76 -15.95
CA ALA A 209 -26.96 -20.15 -16.05
C ALA A 209 -26.13 -20.64 -14.84
N ILE A 210 -26.04 -19.86 -13.76
CA ILE A 210 -25.27 -20.22 -12.56
C ILE A 210 -26.19 -20.52 -11.36
N ASP A 211 -25.64 -21.16 -10.33
CA ASP A 211 -26.26 -21.15 -9.00
C ASP A 211 -26.09 -19.76 -8.39
N TRP A 212 -27.14 -18.95 -8.51
CA TRP A 212 -27.13 -17.55 -8.07
C TRP A 212 -26.93 -17.44 -6.56
N GLU A 213 -27.59 -18.28 -5.76
CA GLU A 213 -27.52 -18.17 -4.30
C GLU A 213 -26.15 -18.59 -3.76
N ASP A 214 -25.54 -19.63 -4.36
CA ASP A 214 -24.19 -20.04 -4.01
C ASP A 214 -23.15 -18.99 -4.42
N ALA A 215 -23.30 -18.37 -5.60
CA ALA A 215 -22.41 -17.30 -6.05
C ALA A 215 -22.47 -16.06 -5.14
N LEU A 216 -23.67 -15.69 -4.66
CA LEU A 216 -23.82 -14.60 -3.69
C LEU A 216 -23.20 -14.97 -2.33
N ARG A 217 -23.35 -16.21 -1.88
CA ARG A 217 -22.85 -16.66 -0.58
C ARG A 217 -21.33 -16.78 -0.54
N SER A 218 -20.74 -17.39 -1.57
CA SER A 218 -19.29 -17.59 -1.69
C SER A 218 -18.55 -16.34 -2.18
N GLY A 219 -19.26 -15.45 -2.88
CA GLY A 219 -18.71 -14.28 -3.55
C GLY A 219 -18.03 -14.58 -4.89
N LEU A 220 -17.99 -15.84 -5.34
CA LEU A 220 -17.34 -16.26 -6.59
C LEU A 220 -18.33 -17.03 -7.47
N VAL A 221 -18.20 -16.87 -8.78
CA VAL A 221 -18.94 -17.68 -9.75
C VAL A 221 -18.10 -18.90 -10.12
N ALA A 222 -18.60 -20.09 -9.79
CA ALA A 222 -17.90 -21.34 -10.05
C ALA A 222 -17.52 -21.51 -11.53
N ASN A 223 -16.34 -22.10 -11.78
CA ASN A 223 -15.84 -22.47 -13.11
C ASN A 223 -15.68 -21.31 -14.12
N THR A 224 -15.37 -20.09 -13.64
CA THR A 224 -15.18 -18.92 -14.50
C THR A 224 -13.73 -18.46 -14.67
N ALA A 225 -12.80 -19.01 -13.88
CA ALA A 225 -11.37 -18.79 -14.01
C ALA A 225 -10.87 -19.20 -15.40
N PHE A 226 -9.93 -18.46 -15.95
CA PHE A 226 -9.38 -18.77 -17.27
C PHE A 226 -8.49 -20.01 -17.23
N ALA A 227 -8.62 -20.85 -18.26
CA ALA A 227 -7.77 -22.01 -18.42
C ALA A 227 -6.33 -21.58 -18.75
N ALA A 228 -5.37 -22.30 -18.18
CA ALA A 228 -3.97 -22.13 -18.55
C ALA A 228 -3.76 -22.44 -20.05
N MET A 229 -2.91 -21.67 -20.70
CA MET A 229 -2.65 -21.78 -22.13
C MET A 229 -1.15 -21.74 -22.45
N THR A 230 -0.81 -22.22 -23.65
CA THR A 230 0.57 -22.17 -24.17
C THR A 230 0.60 -21.33 -25.45
N PRO A 231 0.87 -20.01 -25.34
CA PRO A 231 0.92 -19.14 -26.51
C PRO A 231 2.20 -19.40 -27.34
N SER A 232 2.09 -19.22 -28.65
CA SER A 232 3.24 -19.22 -29.56
C SER A 232 4.11 -17.98 -29.31
N LEU A 233 5.40 -18.18 -29.09
CA LEU A 233 6.35 -17.06 -28.96
C LEU A 233 6.71 -16.52 -30.35
N LYS A 234 6.60 -15.20 -30.52
CA LYS A 234 7.16 -14.50 -31.67
C LYS A 234 8.64 -14.20 -31.42
N ASP A 235 9.41 -14.04 -32.49
CA ASP A 235 10.79 -13.59 -32.36
C ASP A 235 10.86 -12.20 -31.75
N VAL A 236 11.67 -12.09 -30.70
CA VAL A 236 11.97 -10.82 -30.04
C VAL A 236 13.14 -10.20 -30.80
N PRO A 237 13.00 -8.96 -31.33
CA PRO A 237 14.09 -8.31 -32.04
C PRO A 237 15.29 -8.11 -31.11
N PRO A 238 16.52 -8.05 -31.65
CA PRO A 238 17.70 -7.80 -30.84
C PRO A 238 17.55 -6.48 -30.07
N ALA A 239 18.11 -6.44 -28.86
CA ALA A 239 18.09 -5.23 -28.04
C ALA A 239 18.65 -4.04 -28.82
N ARG A 240 17.97 -2.90 -28.77
CA ARG A 240 18.64 -1.65 -29.15
C ARG A 240 19.76 -1.41 -28.16
N GLN A 241 20.96 -1.12 -28.65
CA GLN A 241 22.04 -0.64 -27.79
C GLN A 241 21.64 0.74 -27.24
N ALA A 242 21.03 0.75 -26.06
CA ALA A 242 20.78 1.98 -25.33
C ALA A 242 22.13 2.53 -24.86
N GLN A 243 22.48 3.74 -25.30
CA GLN A 243 23.61 4.44 -24.72
C GLN A 243 23.30 4.74 -23.24
N PRO A 244 24.30 4.69 -22.33
CA PRO A 244 24.08 5.12 -20.96
C PRO A 244 23.51 6.54 -20.97
N PRO A 245 22.43 6.84 -20.23
CA PRO A 245 21.82 8.15 -20.28
C PRO A 245 22.82 9.16 -19.71
N ALA A 246 23.32 10.04 -20.57
CA ALA A 246 24.09 11.21 -20.14
C ALA A 246 23.21 12.23 -19.40
N SER A 247 21.89 12.04 -19.40
CA SER A 247 20.85 12.96 -18.91
C SER A 247 20.06 12.35 -17.75
N TRP A 248 19.21 13.16 -17.11
CA TRP A 248 18.31 12.66 -16.05
C TRP A 248 17.20 11.79 -16.64
N THR A 249 16.86 10.75 -15.90
CA THR A 249 15.68 9.91 -16.18
C THR A 249 14.57 10.22 -15.18
N LEU A 250 13.32 10.08 -15.62
CA LEU A 250 12.14 10.22 -14.77
C LEU A 250 11.29 8.96 -14.89
N ARG A 251 10.86 8.41 -13.75
CA ARG A 251 9.93 7.29 -13.67
C ARG A 251 8.62 7.75 -13.03
N PHE A 252 7.50 7.36 -13.61
CA PHE A 252 6.18 7.53 -13.03
C PHE A 252 5.73 6.25 -12.32
N VAL A 253 5.06 6.41 -11.20
CA VAL A 253 4.40 5.32 -10.47
C VAL A 253 3.02 5.73 -10.01
N PRO A 254 2.01 4.85 -10.02
CA PRO A 254 0.85 5.07 -9.19
C PRO A 254 1.29 5.23 -7.73
N ASP A 255 0.66 6.16 -7.01
CA ASP A 255 0.91 6.29 -5.58
C ASP A 255 0.35 5.08 -4.84
N GLU A 256 1.07 4.60 -3.84
CA GLU A 256 0.68 3.41 -3.09
C GLU A 256 -0.62 3.58 -2.28
N SER A 257 -1.03 4.83 -2.01
CA SER A 257 -2.25 5.12 -1.25
C SER A 257 -3.38 5.59 -2.15
N VAL A 258 -3.14 6.57 -3.03
CA VAL A 258 -4.22 7.17 -3.85
C VAL A 258 -4.27 6.67 -5.30
N LEU A 259 -3.40 5.72 -5.66
CA LEU A 259 -3.29 5.11 -6.98
C LEU A 259 -2.99 6.15 -8.08
N ASP A 260 -3.91 6.33 -9.01
CA ASP A 260 -3.88 7.28 -10.12
C ASP A 260 -4.58 8.61 -9.78
N GLY A 261 -5.09 8.76 -8.55
CA GLY A 261 -5.85 9.93 -8.10
C GLY A 261 -7.34 9.66 -7.93
N SER A 262 -7.81 8.46 -8.30
CA SER A 262 -9.19 8.00 -8.07
C SER A 262 -9.58 8.05 -6.59
N PHE A 263 -8.62 7.86 -5.68
CA PHE A 263 -8.83 7.93 -4.23
C PHE A 263 -8.26 9.20 -3.58
N ALA A 264 -7.95 10.24 -4.37
CA ALA A 264 -7.35 11.47 -3.83
C ALA A 264 -8.24 12.19 -2.80
N ASN A 265 -9.56 11.98 -2.85
CA ASN A 265 -10.50 12.54 -1.87
C ASN A 265 -10.66 11.68 -0.60
N ASN A 266 -9.92 10.58 -0.46
CA ASN A 266 -9.97 9.72 0.73
C ASN A 266 -8.93 10.18 1.76
N ALA A 267 -9.42 10.78 2.86
CA ALA A 267 -8.57 11.35 3.90
C ALA A 267 -7.71 10.29 4.64
N TRP A 268 -8.22 9.07 4.81
CA TRP A 268 -7.45 7.97 5.41
C TRP A 268 -6.22 7.63 4.55
N LEU A 269 -6.40 7.56 3.23
CA LEU A 269 -5.30 7.26 2.29
C LEU A 269 -4.35 8.45 2.11
N GLN A 270 -4.82 9.68 2.26
CA GLN A 270 -3.95 10.86 2.24
C GLN A 270 -2.98 10.88 3.45
N GLU A 271 -3.48 10.63 4.66
CA GLU A 271 -2.67 10.57 5.88
C GLU A 271 -1.84 9.27 6.00
N LEU A 272 -2.15 8.23 5.22
CA LEU A 272 -1.38 6.98 5.24
C LEU A 272 0.08 7.26 4.83
N PRO A 273 1.08 6.99 5.70
CA PRO A 273 2.46 7.28 5.37
C PRO A 273 2.98 6.33 4.29
N ARG A 274 3.58 6.89 3.23
CA ARG A 274 4.12 6.06 2.15
C ARG A 274 5.25 5.17 2.67
N SER A 275 5.38 3.97 2.15
CA SER A 275 6.14 2.89 2.77
C SER A 275 7.62 3.22 2.85
N HIS A 276 8.18 3.73 1.75
CA HIS A 276 9.56 4.19 1.71
C HIS A 276 9.69 5.62 2.23
N SER A 277 9.07 6.63 1.61
CA SER A 277 9.31 8.04 1.99
C SER A 277 8.73 8.43 3.35
N LYS A 278 7.75 7.69 3.90
CA LYS A 278 6.98 8.06 5.09
C LYS A 278 6.24 9.39 4.96
N LEU A 279 6.09 9.88 3.73
CA LEU A 279 5.38 11.09 3.40
C LEU A 279 3.86 10.90 3.57
N THR A 280 3.20 11.93 4.04
CA THR A 280 1.74 12.07 4.16
C THR A 280 1.29 13.26 3.32
N TRP A 281 0.04 13.24 2.86
CA TRP A 281 -0.64 14.28 2.09
C TRP A 281 -0.01 14.61 0.73
N ASP A 282 1.28 14.88 0.58
CA ASP A 282 1.88 15.23 -0.72
C ASP A 282 2.47 14.03 -1.49
N ASN A 283 2.75 14.25 -2.78
CA ASN A 283 3.81 13.55 -3.50
C ASN A 283 5.09 14.40 -3.59
N ALA A 284 6.19 13.76 -3.97
CA ALA A 284 7.50 14.37 -4.10
C ALA A 284 8.31 13.71 -5.22
N ALA A 285 9.33 14.42 -5.72
CA ALA A 285 10.37 13.85 -6.57
C ALA A 285 11.34 13.05 -5.71
N LEU A 286 11.24 11.73 -5.75
CA LEU A 286 12.16 10.85 -5.03
C LEU A 286 13.51 10.87 -5.75
N ILE A 287 14.60 11.07 -4.99
CA ILE A 287 15.95 11.22 -5.52
C ILE A 287 16.98 10.52 -4.62
N ALA A 288 18.05 10.01 -5.23
CA ALA A 288 19.17 9.42 -4.50
C ALA A 288 19.97 10.46 -3.70
N PRO A 289 20.56 10.11 -2.55
CA PRO A 289 21.43 11.01 -1.79
C PRO A 289 22.60 11.58 -2.61
N ALA A 290 23.28 10.76 -3.41
CA ALA A 290 24.37 11.21 -4.28
C ALA A 290 23.92 12.24 -5.32
N SER A 291 22.77 11.99 -5.96
CA SER A 291 22.16 12.90 -6.92
C SER A 291 21.63 14.20 -6.28
N ALA A 292 21.12 14.14 -5.05
CA ALA A 292 20.76 15.33 -4.29
C ALA A 292 21.99 16.17 -3.94
N MET A 293 23.12 15.52 -3.62
CA MET A 293 24.40 16.18 -3.38
C MET A 293 24.98 16.83 -4.64
N GLU A 294 24.94 16.13 -5.79
CA GLU A 294 25.33 16.68 -7.10
C GLU A 294 24.53 17.95 -7.43
N LEU A 295 23.22 17.92 -7.18
CA LEU A 295 22.36 19.09 -7.35
C LEU A 295 22.52 20.12 -6.22
N GLY A 296 23.13 19.79 -5.07
CA GLY A 296 23.21 20.66 -3.90
C GLY A 296 21.83 20.99 -3.29
N ILE A 297 20.96 20.00 -3.16
CA ILE A 297 19.59 20.12 -2.61
C ILE A 297 19.40 19.23 -1.38
N THR A 298 18.39 19.54 -0.57
CA THR A 298 17.95 18.74 0.58
C THR A 298 16.44 18.49 0.53
N ASP A 299 15.91 17.72 1.48
CA ASP A 299 14.47 17.47 1.60
C ASP A 299 13.66 18.78 1.59
N GLY A 300 12.65 18.81 0.73
CA GLY A 300 11.71 19.93 0.56
C GLY A 300 12.15 21.00 -0.44
N GLU A 301 13.37 20.98 -0.96
CA GLU A 301 13.77 21.87 -2.06
C GLU A 301 12.94 21.57 -3.31
N VAL A 302 12.33 22.59 -3.90
CA VAL A 302 11.44 22.40 -5.06
C VAL A 302 12.24 22.38 -6.35
N LEU A 303 12.18 21.26 -7.05
CA LEU A 303 12.77 21.05 -8.36
C LEU A 303 11.81 21.46 -9.48
N LYS A 304 12.35 22.04 -10.54
CA LYS A 304 11.68 22.17 -11.84
C LYS A 304 12.11 21.00 -12.71
N ILE A 305 11.14 20.24 -13.19
CA ILE A 305 11.33 19.03 -13.98
C ILE A 305 10.62 19.28 -15.32
N ALA A 306 11.38 19.33 -16.41
CA ALA A 306 10.86 19.68 -17.72
C ALA A 306 11.18 18.63 -18.80
N SER A 307 10.19 18.35 -19.64
CA SER A 307 10.32 17.47 -20.81
C SER A 307 9.25 17.82 -21.85
N GLY A 308 9.59 17.76 -23.14
CA GLY A 308 8.63 17.97 -24.24
C GLY A 308 7.88 19.32 -24.21
N GLY A 309 8.52 20.38 -23.69
CA GLY A 309 7.91 21.71 -23.53
C GLY A 309 6.92 21.83 -22.36
N GLN A 310 6.75 20.78 -21.55
CA GLN A 310 6.00 20.81 -20.29
C GLN A 310 6.96 20.89 -19.10
N GLU A 311 6.51 21.52 -18.01
CA GLU A 311 7.25 21.64 -16.76
C GLU A 311 6.34 21.33 -15.57
N VAL A 312 6.86 20.59 -14.59
CA VAL A 312 6.24 20.36 -13.28
C VAL A 312 7.22 20.78 -12.19
N ALA A 313 6.70 21.42 -11.15
CA ALA A 313 7.44 21.75 -9.95
C ALA A 313 7.08 20.75 -8.83
N ALA A 314 8.08 20.07 -8.27
CA ALA A 314 7.87 19.06 -7.23
C ALA A 314 8.93 19.20 -6.12
N PRO A 315 8.56 19.07 -4.83
CA PRO A 315 9.53 19.02 -3.75
C PRO A 315 10.40 17.76 -3.86
N ALA A 316 11.70 17.89 -3.62
CA ALA A 316 12.61 16.75 -3.54
C ALA A 316 12.42 15.99 -2.22
N CYS A 317 12.40 14.66 -2.30
CA CYS A 317 12.49 13.77 -1.16
C CYS A 317 13.66 12.80 -1.37
N VAL A 318 14.69 12.94 -0.54
CA VAL A 318 15.91 12.15 -0.60
C VAL A 318 15.64 10.78 0.02
N VAL A 319 15.82 9.73 -0.78
CA VAL A 319 15.52 8.35 -0.37
C VAL A 319 16.74 7.46 -0.60
N PRO A 320 17.35 6.90 0.46
CA PRO A 320 18.42 5.93 0.33
C PRO A 320 18.01 4.72 -0.54
N GLY A 321 18.92 4.29 -1.41
CA GLY A 321 18.69 3.18 -2.33
C GLY A 321 17.92 3.56 -3.60
N HIS A 322 17.58 4.83 -3.83
CA HIS A 322 17.11 5.29 -5.13
C HIS A 322 18.28 5.31 -6.16
N PRO A 323 18.05 5.00 -7.45
CA PRO A 323 19.09 5.11 -8.47
C PRO A 323 19.57 6.55 -8.68
N GLU A 324 20.85 6.71 -8.98
CA GLU A 324 21.48 7.98 -9.34
C GLU A 324 20.99 8.49 -10.71
N ARG A 325 21.03 9.83 -10.91
CA ARG A 325 20.54 10.54 -12.10
C ARG A 325 19.14 10.12 -12.53
N SER A 326 18.32 9.76 -11.55
CA SER A 326 16.96 9.28 -11.74
C SER A 326 16.03 9.91 -10.71
N LEU A 327 14.84 10.30 -11.15
CA LEU A 327 13.75 10.78 -10.32
C LEU A 327 12.57 9.81 -10.40
N THR A 328 11.85 9.63 -9.29
CA THR A 328 10.52 8.99 -9.31
C THR A 328 9.46 10.00 -8.89
N LEU A 329 8.39 10.15 -9.68
CA LEU A 329 7.21 10.93 -9.34
C LEU A 329 5.99 10.00 -9.21
N SER A 330 5.25 10.17 -8.12
CA SER A 330 3.99 9.44 -7.91
C SER A 330 2.81 10.18 -8.54
N LEU A 331 1.91 9.43 -9.18
CA LEU A 331 0.67 9.92 -9.79
C LEU A 331 -0.42 10.12 -8.72
N GLY A 332 -1.52 10.77 -9.10
CA GLY A 332 -2.71 10.90 -8.25
C GLY A 332 -2.81 12.15 -7.38
N TYR A 333 -1.88 13.10 -7.54
CA TYR A 333 -1.86 14.38 -6.84
C TYR A 333 -1.97 15.56 -7.81
N GLY A 334 -2.02 16.78 -7.26
CA GLY A 334 -2.19 18.01 -8.01
C GLY A 334 -3.58 18.16 -8.63
N ARG A 335 -4.56 17.41 -8.14
CA ARG A 335 -5.95 17.51 -8.56
C ARG A 335 -6.54 18.87 -8.16
N SER A 336 -7.32 19.46 -9.05
CA SER A 336 -8.02 20.73 -8.83
C SER A 336 -9.47 20.52 -8.35
N ARG A 337 -10.03 19.33 -8.61
CA ARG A 337 -11.41 18.95 -8.26
C ARG A 337 -11.47 17.49 -7.75
N ALA A 338 -10.55 17.11 -6.86
CA ALA A 338 -10.70 15.86 -6.10
C ALA A 338 -11.86 15.92 -5.10
N GLY A 339 -12.08 17.07 -4.46
CA GLY A 339 -13.09 17.27 -3.42
C GLY A 339 -12.53 18.05 -2.22
N SER A 340 -13.10 17.86 -1.04
CA SER A 340 -12.71 18.59 0.18
C SER A 340 -11.34 18.21 0.73
N VAL A 341 -10.78 17.06 0.33
CA VAL A 341 -9.54 16.52 0.88
C VAL A 341 -8.35 16.72 -0.06
N GLY A 342 -8.49 16.33 -1.34
CA GLY A 342 -7.36 16.21 -2.27
C GLY A 342 -7.07 17.43 -3.15
N ASN A 343 -7.83 18.51 -3.04
CA ASN A 343 -7.66 19.69 -3.88
C ASN A 343 -6.36 20.43 -3.59
N GLY A 344 -5.53 20.63 -4.62
CA GLY A 344 -4.27 21.37 -4.52
C GLY A 344 -3.18 20.67 -3.69
N VAL A 345 -3.38 19.40 -3.38
CA VAL A 345 -2.45 18.59 -2.60
C VAL A 345 -1.41 17.96 -3.53
N GLY A 346 -0.12 18.11 -3.22
CA GLY A 346 0.99 17.65 -4.07
C GLY A 346 1.06 18.34 -5.44
N CYS A 347 1.68 17.66 -6.42
CA CYS A 347 1.89 18.12 -7.78
C CYS A 347 1.37 17.13 -8.81
N ASP A 348 0.88 17.64 -9.94
CA ASP A 348 0.33 16.82 -11.02
C ASP A 348 1.43 16.33 -11.96
N ALA A 349 1.86 15.09 -11.75
CA ALA A 349 2.86 14.44 -12.57
C ALA A 349 2.33 13.96 -13.93
N ASN A 350 1.00 13.87 -14.14
CA ASN A 350 0.44 13.45 -15.43
C ASN A 350 0.78 14.44 -16.55
N ARG A 351 1.04 15.71 -16.21
CA ARG A 351 1.46 16.76 -17.15
C ARG A 351 2.77 16.48 -17.90
N LEU A 352 3.61 15.60 -17.38
CA LEU A 352 4.84 15.18 -18.04
C LEU A 352 4.68 13.85 -18.79
N ARG A 353 3.61 13.09 -18.56
CA ARG A 353 3.42 11.78 -19.21
C ARG A 353 3.14 11.95 -20.70
N ASN A 354 3.79 11.10 -21.50
CA ASN A 354 3.53 10.99 -22.93
C ASN A 354 2.83 9.65 -23.24
N ALA A 355 2.23 9.54 -24.43
CA ALA A 355 1.48 8.35 -24.81
C ALA A 355 2.37 7.17 -25.26
N SER A 356 3.58 7.45 -25.77
CA SER A 356 4.50 6.44 -26.31
C SER A 356 5.22 5.63 -25.22
N ASN A 357 5.53 6.28 -24.09
CA ASN A 357 6.06 5.67 -22.88
C ASN A 357 5.44 6.37 -21.65
N PRO A 358 4.30 5.88 -21.16
CA PRO A 358 3.55 6.54 -20.09
C PRO A 358 4.18 6.38 -18.70
N TRP A 359 5.24 5.59 -18.57
CA TRP A 359 5.84 5.20 -17.28
C TRP A 359 7.27 5.70 -17.08
N SER A 360 7.97 6.10 -18.14
CA SER A 360 9.31 6.65 -18.00
C SER A 360 9.66 7.66 -19.11
N LEU A 361 10.53 8.60 -18.77
CA LEU A 361 11.13 9.57 -19.68
C LEU A 361 12.65 9.55 -19.53
N GLU A 362 13.33 9.76 -20.64
CA GLU A 362 14.77 10.03 -20.70
C GLU A 362 15.00 11.48 -21.11
N GLY A 363 16.20 12.03 -20.87
CA GLY A 363 16.53 13.38 -21.33
C GLY A 363 15.84 14.51 -20.57
N VAL A 364 15.43 14.28 -19.33
CA VAL A 364 14.66 15.25 -18.56
C VAL A 364 15.57 16.38 -18.06
N ALA A 365 15.12 17.62 -18.19
CA ALA A 365 15.81 18.77 -17.61
C ALA A 365 15.41 18.95 -16.14
N VAL A 366 16.39 18.99 -15.25
CA VAL A 366 16.19 19.15 -13.80
C VAL A 366 16.96 20.37 -13.32
N SER A 367 16.27 21.29 -12.66
CA SER A 367 16.88 22.49 -12.09
C SER A 367 16.22 22.90 -10.78
N LYS A 368 16.90 23.73 -9.97
CA LYS A 368 16.32 24.27 -8.75
C LYS A 368 15.32 25.38 -9.09
N SER A 369 14.19 25.40 -8.38
CA SER A 369 13.27 26.54 -8.47
C SER A 369 13.64 27.71 -7.55
N GLY A 370 14.49 27.47 -6.53
CA GLY A 370 14.80 28.43 -5.46
C GLY A 370 13.72 28.52 -4.36
N ARG A 371 12.64 27.73 -4.47
CA ARG A 371 11.58 27.63 -3.45
C ARG A 371 11.74 26.38 -2.62
N ARG A 372 11.22 26.41 -1.39
CA ARG A 372 11.15 25.26 -0.49
C ARG A 372 9.70 24.97 -0.09
N HIS A 373 9.40 23.70 0.09
CA HIS A 373 8.08 23.19 0.49
C HIS A 373 8.24 22.21 1.64
N ALA A 374 7.41 22.34 2.67
CA ALA A 374 7.49 21.49 3.83
C ALA A 374 6.79 20.15 3.59
N LEU A 375 7.51 19.05 3.83
CA LEU A 375 7.05 17.68 3.67
C LEU A 375 6.59 17.11 5.01
N ALA A 376 5.34 16.62 5.06
CA ALA A 376 4.77 16.01 6.26
C ALA A 376 5.14 14.52 6.34
N ARG A 377 6.19 14.18 7.10
CA ARG A 377 6.63 12.79 7.29
C ARG A 377 6.26 12.29 8.68
N THR A 378 5.86 11.02 8.81
CA THR A 378 5.59 10.41 10.12
C THR A 378 6.85 9.89 10.83
N GLN A 379 7.92 9.69 10.07
CA GLN A 379 9.22 9.21 10.56
C GLN A 379 10.33 10.10 10.00
N HIS A 380 11.19 10.59 10.89
CA HIS A 380 12.31 11.49 10.56
C HIS A 380 13.69 10.81 10.65
N HIS A 381 13.84 9.85 11.56
CA HIS A 381 15.06 9.05 11.70
C HIS A 381 14.82 7.69 11.05
N ASP A 382 15.66 7.33 10.08
CA ASP A 382 15.52 6.11 9.30
C ASP A 382 16.71 5.15 9.45
N ARG A 383 17.65 5.46 10.34
CA ARG A 383 18.70 4.55 10.79
C ARG A 383 18.34 3.99 12.17
N MET A 384 18.85 2.81 12.48
CA MET A 384 18.69 2.22 13.82
C MET A 384 19.65 2.81 14.86
N GLU A 385 20.65 3.61 14.44
CA GLU A 385 21.63 4.26 15.34
C GLU A 385 22.33 3.26 16.29
N GLY A 386 22.72 2.10 15.75
CA GLY A 386 23.37 1.02 16.50
C GLY A 386 22.44 0.24 17.44
N ARG A 387 21.13 0.54 17.45
CA ARG A 387 20.14 -0.17 18.26
C ARG A 387 19.63 -1.40 17.52
N ASP A 388 19.37 -2.45 18.27
CA ASP A 388 18.96 -3.74 17.72
C ASP A 388 17.42 -3.86 17.67
N LEU A 389 16.77 -2.97 16.89
CA LEU A 389 15.31 -2.83 16.86
C LEU A 389 14.63 -3.84 15.92
N ALA A 390 15.04 -3.86 14.66
CA ALA A 390 14.52 -4.74 13.63
C ALA A 390 15.61 -5.72 13.23
N ARG A 391 15.55 -6.93 13.79
CA ARG A 391 16.62 -7.93 13.66
C ARG A 391 16.56 -8.66 12.32
N SER A 392 17.74 -8.92 11.76
CA SER A 392 17.95 -9.73 10.57
C SER A 392 19.02 -10.79 10.84
N VAL A 393 18.85 -12.00 10.29
CA VAL A 393 19.79 -13.13 10.41
C VAL A 393 20.04 -13.74 9.04
N VAL A 394 21.23 -14.29 8.80
CA VAL A 394 21.56 -14.96 7.54
C VAL A 394 21.21 -16.44 7.65
N LEU A 395 20.52 -16.98 6.65
CA LEU A 395 20.04 -18.37 6.61
C LEU A 395 21.15 -19.39 6.88
N ALA A 396 22.35 -19.18 6.32
CA ALA A 396 23.50 -20.06 6.52
C ALA A 396 23.97 -20.15 7.98
N GLY A 397 23.63 -19.17 8.82
CA GLY A 397 23.97 -19.14 10.25
C GLY A 397 22.85 -19.62 11.17
N LEU A 398 21.71 -20.06 10.63
CA LEU A 398 20.58 -20.54 11.44
C LEU A 398 20.69 -22.05 11.71
N SER A 399 20.55 -22.42 12.98
CA SER A 399 20.34 -23.80 13.42
C SER A 399 18.88 -23.97 13.84
N PRO A 400 18.18 -25.03 13.37
CA PRO A 400 16.84 -25.35 13.84
C PRO A 400 16.73 -25.60 15.36
N GLU A 401 17.84 -26.02 15.98
CA GLU A 401 17.89 -26.45 17.38
C GLU A 401 18.21 -25.32 18.36
N ALA A 402 18.78 -24.21 17.88
CA ALA A 402 19.21 -23.08 18.70
C ALA A 402 18.33 -21.84 18.46
N ARG A 403 17.92 -21.16 19.54
CA ARG A 403 17.33 -19.82 19.40
C ARG A 403 18.37 -18.87 18.83
N ALA A 404 17.99 -18.13 17.78
CA ALA A 404 18.83 -17.10 17.19
C ALA A 404 19.02 -15.92 18.16
N PHE A 405 18.08 -15.72 19.07
CA PHE A 405 18.14 -14.68 20.10
C PHE A 405 17.88 -15.25 21.49
N PRO A 406 18.71 -14.92 22.49
CA PRO A 406 18.46 -15.35 23.86
C PRO A 406 17.18 -14.70 24.40
N GLU A 407 16.46 -15.42 25.26
CA GLU A 407 15.31 -14.86 25.95
C GLU A 407 15.78 -13.97 27.11
N GLU A 408 15.70 -12.67 26.92
CA GLU A 408 16.03 -11.68 27.94
C GLU A 408 14.86 -11.52 28.93
N ARG A 409 14.89 -12.31 30.01
CA ARG A 409 13.99 -12.12 31.17
C ARG A 409 14.78 -11.62 32.36
N HIS A 410 14.49 -10.38 32.78
CA HIS A 410 15.08 -9.80 33.97
C HIS A 410 14.18 -10.01 35.20
N ALA A 411 14.82 -10.08 36.38
CA ALA A 411 14.11 -10.06 37.65
C ALA A 411 13.25 -8.78 37.78
N SER A 412 12.06 -8.92 38.37
CA SER A 412 11.15 -7.79 38.64
C SER A 412 10.92 -7.71 40.14
N LEU A 413 10.85 -6.48 40.67
CA LEU A 413 10.42 -6.23 42.05
C LEU A 413 8.92 -6.45 42.23
N TYR A 414 8.14 -6.41 41.13
CA TYR A 414 6.71 -6.65 41.15
C TYR A 414 6.40 -8.15 41.03
N PRO A 415 5.42 -8.67 41.79
CA PRO A 415 5.01 -10.06 41.67
C PRO A 415 4.45 -10.34 40.28
N ALA A 416 4.67 -11.56 39.79
CA ALA A 416 4.04 -12.02 38.56
C ALA A 416 2.54 -12.21 38.80
N TRP A 417 1.71 -11.74 37.86
CA TRP A 417 0.27 -11.99 37.89
C TRP A 417 -0.05 -13.31 37.17
N PRO A 418 -0.76 -14.26 37.80
CA PRO A 418 -1.20 -15.48 37.13
C PRO A 418 -2.36 -15.15 36.20
N TYR A 419 -2.11 -15.13 34.90
CA TYR A 419 -3.16 -15.04 33.87
C TYR A 419 -3.72 -16.44 33.61
N GLU A 420 -4.78 -16.82 34.32
CA GLU A 420 -5.33 -18.19 34.34
C GLU A 420 -6.34 -18.47 33.20
N SER A 421 -6.96 -17.44 32.62
CA SER A 421 -7.96 -17.58 31.57
C SER A 421 -7.34 -17.52 30.17
N TYR A 422 -7.51 -16.40 29.47
CA TYR A 422 -6.87 -16.14 28.18
C TYR A 422 -5.59 -15.35 28.38
N ARG A 423 -4.63 -15.55 27.47
CA ARG A 423 -3.39 -14.77 27.39
C ARG A 423 -3.24 -14.25 25.96
N TRP A 424 -4.00 -13.22 25.64
CA TRP A 424 -3.95 -12.60 24.31
C TRP A 424 -2.56 -12.09 23.97
N THR A 425 -2.09 -12.44 22.79
CA THR A 425 -0.72 -12.15 22.39
C THR A 425 -0.63 -12.05 20.87
N MET A 426 0.39 -11.35 20.39
CA MET A 426 0.64 -11.14 18.98
C MET A 426 2.08 -11.55 18.64
N SER A 427 2.27 -12.16 17.48
CA SER A 427 3.58 -12.33 16.85
C SER A 427 3.56 -11.67 15.48
N VAL A 428 4.65 -10.98 15.12
CA VAL A 428 4.79 -10.29 13.84
C VAL A 428 6.03 -10.79 13.11
N SER A 429 5.84 -11.47 11.98
CA SER A 429 6.93 -11.93 11.12
C SER A 429 7.50 -10.79 10.27
N LEU A 430 8.73 -10.38 10.57
CA LEU A 430 9.46 -9.40 9.75
C LEU A 430 9.90 -9.99 8.41
N ASN A 431 9.99 -11.33 8.33
CA ASN A 431 10.31 -12.03 7.10
C ASN A 431 9.16 -11.98 6.07
N ALA A 432 7.92 -11.82 6.51
CA ALA A 432 6.75 -11.67 5.63
C ALA A 432 6.33 -10.20 5.45
N CYS A 433 6.72 -9.30 6.35
CA CYS A 433 6.27 -7.91 6.31
C CYS A 433 6.91 -7.09 5.18
N VAL A 434 6.14 -6.89 4.11
CA VAL A 434 6.58 -6.07 2.96
C VAL A 434 6.43 -4.56 3.16
N GLY A 435 5.87 -4.13 4.30
CA GLY A 435 5.66 -2.72 4.62
C GLY A 435 4.46 -2.04 3.94
N CYS A 436 3.46 -2.79 3.46
CA CYS A 436 2.32 -2.28 2.67
C CYS A 436 1.34 -1.32 3.39
N ASN A 437 1.49 -1.09 4.69
CA ASN A 437 0.58 -0.26 5.51
C ASN A 437 -0.91 -0.66 5.55
N ALA A 438 -1.30 -1.80 4.96
CA ALA A 438 -2.68 -2.31 5.05
C ALA A 438 -3.14 -2.53 6.51
N CYS A 439 -2.21 -2.94 7.38
CA CYS A 439 -2.48 -3.08 8.81
C CYS A 439 -2.81 -1.74 9.49
N THR A 440 -2.20 -0.63 9.04
CA THR A 440 -2.46 0.72 9.53
C THR A 440 -3.86 1.18 9.14
N ILE A 441 -4.22 1.06 7.86
CA ILE A 441 -5.52 1.52 7.36
C ILE A 441 -6.68 0.69 7.91
N ALA A 442 -6.48 -0.62 8.07
CA ALA A 442 -7.47 -1.51 8.68
C ALA A 442 -7.67 -1.18 10.16
N CYS A 443 -6.60 -0.85 10.89
CA CYS A 443 -6.72 -0.40 12.27
C CYS A 443 -7.48 0.93 12.36
N GLN A 444 -7.25 1.85 11.41
CA GLN A 444 -7.98 3.11 11.32
C GLN A 444 -9.47 2.94 11.06
N ALA A 445 -9.83 2.11 10.07
CA ALA A 445 -11.21 1.79 9.72
C ALA A 445 -11.94 1.07 10.86
N GLU A 446 -11.32 0.04 11.44
CA GLU A 446 -11.92 -0.78 12.50
C GLU A 446 -12.14 -0.01 13.80
N ASN A 447 -11.15 0.82 14.18
CA ASN A 447 -11.11 1.42 15.51
C ASN A 447 -11.45 2.90 15.49
N ASN A 448 -12.20 3.40 14.50
CA ASN A 448 -12.65 4.80 14.42
C ASN A 448 -11.52 5.82 14.63
N ILE A 449 -10.31 5.54 14.12
CA ILE A 449 -9.16 6.44 14.31
C ILE A 449 -9.36 7.66 13.41
N PRO A 450 -9.35 8.89 13.97
CA PRO A 450 -9.61 10.08 13.17
C PRO A 450 -8.44 10.39 12.24
N THR A 451 -8.73 11.03 11.11
CA THR A 451 -7.69 11.56 10.23
C THR A 451 -7.10 12.86 10.78
N VAL A 452 -5.80 13.05 10.62
CA VAL A 452 -5.09 14.29 10.98
C VAL A 452 -4.55 15.01 9.76
N GLY A 453 -4.84 16.32 9.69
CA GLY A 453 -4.38 17.20 8.60
C GLY A 453 -2.85 17.36 8.55
N LYS A 454 -2.34 17.71 7.36
CA LYS A 454 -0.91 17.83 7.05
C LYS A 454 -0.09 18.60 8.10
N GLU A 455 -0.57 19.77 8.53
CA GLU A 455 0.13 20.62 9.49
C GLU A 455 0.32 19.96 10.86
N GLU A 456 -0.67 19.19 11.30
CA GLU A 456 -0.63 18.50 12.58
C GLU A 456 0.21 17.21 12.48
N VAL A 457 0.23 16.56 11.31
CA VAL A 457 1.20 15.46 11.04
C VAL A 457 2.63 15.99 11.11
N MET A 458 2.92 17.16 10.53
CA MET A 458 4.25 17.80 10.63
C MET A 458 4.67 18.11 12.07
N ARG A 459 3.70 18.28 12.98
CA ARG A 459 3.94 18.45 14.43
C ARG A 459 4.08 17.11 15.18
N GLY A 460 4.10 15.98 14.46
CA GLY A 460 4.21 14.64 15.03
C GLY A 460 2.93 14.12 15.68
N ARG A 461 1.75 14.61 15.26
CA ARG A 461 0.45 14.35 15.92
C ARG A 461 -0.48 13.40 15.14
N HIS A 462 0.04 12.66 14.17
CA HIS A 462 -0.72 11.64 13.45
C HIS A 462 -1.30 10.59 14.42
N MET A 463 -2.49 10.04 14.11
CA MET A 463 -3.23 9.20 15.07
C MET A 463 -3.13 7.68 14.84
N HIS A 464 -2.25 7.22 13.94
CA HIS A 464 -2.04 5.79 13.66
C HIS A 464 -1.63 4.97 14.89
N TRP A 465 -2.43 3.96 15.25
CA TRP A 465 -2.22 3.08 16.43
C TRP A 465 -1.24 1.93 16.18
N ILE A 466 -1.13 1.51 14.93
CA ILE A 466 -0.05 0.67 14.43
C ILE A 466 0.65 1.49 13.37
N ARG A 467 1.95 1.71 13.53
CA ARG A 467 2.78 2.35 12.51
C ARG A 467 3.71 1.30 11.92
N VAL A 468 4.10 1.45 10.67
CA VAL A 468 5.16 0.62 10.10
C VAL A 468 6.42 1.47 10.08
N ASP A 469 7.38 1.15 10.94
CA ASP A 469 8.69 1.80 10.96
C ASP A 469 9.55 1.24 9.81
N ARG A 470 10.42 2.09 9.24
CA ARG A 470 11.36 1.73 8.17
C ARG A 470 12.78 2.02 8.62
N TYR A 471 13.65 1.03 8.56
CA TYR A 471 15.07 1.20 8.84
C TYR A 471 15.93 0.89 7.63
N HIS A 472 16.95 1.72 7.42
CA HIS A 472 18.02 1.50 6.46
C HIS A 472 19.25 0.96 7.18
N GLU A 473 19.69 -0.23 6.80
CA GLU A 473 21.00 -0.77 7.16
C GLU A 473 21.99 -0.26 6.11
N GLU A 474 22.99 0.51 6.54
CA GLU A 474 24.03 1.03 5.64
C GLU A 474 25.08 -0.04 5.37
N ARG A 475 25.22 -0.45 4.11
CA ARG A 475 26.45 -1.01 3.55
C ARG A 475 27.04 0.02 2.59
N GLU A 476 28.35 -0.02 2.36
CA GLU A 476 29.13 1.01 1.64
C GLU A 476 28.52 1.49 0.31
N ARG A 477 27.74 0.65 -0.39
CA ARG A 477 27.13 0.98 -1.71
C ARG A 477 25.67 0.53 -1.88
N SER A 478 25.08 -0.13 -0.90
CA SER A 478 23.68 -0.59 -0.93
C SER A 478 22.99 -0.39 0.41
N SER A 479 21.79 0.17 0.41
CA SER A 479 20.95 0.26 1.62
C SER A 479 19.91 -0.83 1.61
N ARG A 480 19.96 -1.73 2.60
CA ARG A 480 18.88 -2.68 2.85
C ARG A 480 17.79 -1.98 3.65
N THR A 481 16.53 -2.29 3.34
CA THR A 481 15.38 -1.72 4.04
C THR A 481 14.67 -2.81 4.81
N VAL A 482 14.46 -2.59 6.11
CA VAL A 482 13.65 -3.48 6.96
C VAL A 482 12.42 -2.70 7.44
N PHE A 483 11.26 -3.36 7.39
CA PHE A 483 10.01 -2.82 7.90
C PHE A 483 9.62 -3.50 9.19
N GLN A 484 9.14 -2.73 10.16
CA GLN A 484 8.69 -3.25 11.45
C GLN A 484 7.36 -2.59 11.84
N PRO A 485 6.22 -3.32 11.77
CA PRO A 485 4.96 -2.84 12.32
C PRO A 485 5.03 -2.75 13.85
N VAL A 486 4.81 -1.57 14.41
CA VAL A 486 4.87 -1.27 15.85
C VAL A 486 3.50 -0.84 16.35
N PRO A 487 2.68 -1.78 16.87
CA PRO A 487 1.47 -1.48 17.64
C PRO A 487 1.81 -1.23 19.12
N CYS A 488 0.79 -1.08 19.97
CA CYS A 488 0.98 -1.29 21.41
C CYS A 488 1.40 -2.74 21.69
N MET A 489 2.43 -2.93 22.51
CA MET A 489 2.93 -4.27 22.84
C MET A 489 2.15 -4.97 23.95
N HIS A 490 1.18 -4.30 24.58
CA HIS A 490 0.42 -4.82 25.73
C HIS A 490 1.35 -5.42 26.80
N CYS A 491 2.35 -4.62 27.20
CA CYS A 491 3.40 -4.98 28.15
C CYS A 491 2.82 -5.42 29.49
N GLU A 492 3.22 -6.58 30.03
CA GLU A 492 2.76 -7.02 31.36
C GLU A 492 3.25 -6.07 32.46
N ASN A 493 4.52 -5.67 32.40
CA ASN A 493 5.07 -4.61 33.24
C ASN A 493 4.89 -3.27 32.51
N ALA A 494 3.66 -2.77 32.40
CA ALA A 494 3.37 -1.58 31.62
C ALA A 494 3.80 -0.27 32.32
N PRO A 495 4.90 0.39 31.90
CA PRO A 495 5.32 1.65 32.52
C PRO A 495 4.28 2.77 32.34
N CYS A 496 3.44 2.65 31.32
CA CYS A 496 2.42 3.62 30.97
C CYS A 496 1.16 3.56 31.85
N GLU A 497 1.01 2.51 32.68
CA GLU A 497 -0.08 2.42 33.67
C GLU A 497 0.25 3.16 34.96
N TYR A 498 1.42 2.89 35.54
CA TYR A 498 1.84 3.45 36.82
C TYR A 498 1.87 4.98 36.87
N VAL A 499 2.00 5.63 35.71
CA VAL A 499 2.08 7.10 35.58
C VAL A 499 0.74 7.78 35.35
N CYS A 500 -0.37 7.04 35.24
CA CYS A 500 -1.68 7.64 35.05
C CYS A 500 -2.33 7.97 36.41
N PRO A 501 -2.53 9.26 36.74
CA PRO A 501 -3.05 9.65 38.05
C PRO A 501 -4.52 9.27 38.28
N VAL A 502 -5.24 8.89 37.22
CA VAL A 502 -6.68 8.62 37.26
C VAL A 502 -7.02 7.16 36.92
N GLY A 503 -6.03 6.30 36.70
CA GLY A 503 -6.24 4.89 36.36
C GLY A 503 -6.99 4.69 35.04
N ALA A 504 -6.70 5.51 34.02
CA ALA A 504 -7.33 5.36 32.71
C ALA A 504 -6.77 4.18 31.89
N PRO A 505 -5.45 3.94 31.86
CA PRO A 505 -4.88 2.68 31.42
C PRO A 505 -4.71 1.70 32.59
N VAL A 506 -5.20 0.48 32.42
CA VAL A 506 -5.17 -0.61 33.41
C VAL A 506 -5.10 -1.96 32.70
N HIS A 507 -4.51 -2.96 33.33
CA HIS A 507 -4.62 -4.34 32.87
C HIS A 507 -5.96 -4.97 33.24
N ASP A 508 -6.46 -5.84 32.36
CA ASP A 508 -7.52 -6.79 32.70
C ASP A 508 -6.96 -8.15 33.14
N SER A 509 -7.86 -9.07 33.50
CA SER A 509 -7.52 -10.43 33.92
C SER A 509 -6.95 -11.31 32.80
N GLU A 510 -7.02 -10.90 31.54
CA GLU A 510 -6.48 -11.62 30.38
C GLU A 510 -5.12 -11.06 29.92
N GLY A 511 -4.66 -10.00 30.60
CA GLY A 511 -3.40 -9.31 30.36
C GLY A 511 -3.44 -8.32 29.21
N LEU A 512 -4.62 -7.87 28.79
CA LEU A 512 -4.74 -6.73 27.91
C LEU A 512 -4.50 -5.45 28.72
N ASN A 513 -3.53 -4.64 28.29
CA ASN A 513 -3.49 -3.23 28.66
C ASN A 513 -4.74 -2.55 28.07
N LEU A 514 -5.73 -2.20 28.87
CA LEU A 514 -6.92 -1.47 28.43
C LEU A 514 -6.64 0.04 28.43
N GLN A 515 -7.27 0.78 27.52
CA GLN A 515 -7.29 2.24 27.56
C GLN A 515 -8.75 2.69 27.69
N VAL A 516 -9.15 3.05 28.90
CA VAL A 516 -10.50 3.54 29.18
C VAL A 516 -10.56 5.02 28.77
N TYR A 517 -11.16 5.30 27.62
CA TYR A 517 -11.11 6.63 26.99
C TYR A 517 -11.75 7.73 27.83
N ASN A 518 -12.92 7.46 28.41
CA ASN A 518 -13.71 8.42 29.21
C ASN A 518 -13.05 8.80 30.56
N ARG A 519 -12.12 7.98 31.06
CA ARG A 519 -11.37 8.25 32.30
C ARG A 519 -10.14 9.12 32.05
N CYS A 520 -9.68 9.23 30.81
CA CYS A 520 -8.47 9.96 30.47
C CYS A 520 -8.66 11.48 30.63
N VAL A 521 -7.92 12.10 31.54
CA VAL A 521 -7.91 13.56 31.76
C VAL A 521 -6.82 14.30 30.97
N GLY A 522 -6.13 13.60 30.06
CA GLY A 522 -5.23 14.22 29.10
C GLY A 522 -3.87 14.70 29.61
N THR A 523 -3.35 14.15 30.71
CA THR A 523 -1.99 14.49 31.21
C THR A 523 -0.86 14.12 30.26
N ARG A 524 -1.08 13.14 29.36
CA ARG A 524 -0.14 12.61 28.37
C ARG A 524 1.10 11.90 28.91
N PHE A 525 1.25 11.78 30.23
CA PHE A 525 2.44 11.15 30.84
C PHE A 525 2.58 9.67 30.44
N CYS A 526 1.46 8.95 30.25
CA CYS A 526 1.46 7.57 29.75
C CYS A 526 2.15 7.40 28.39
N SER A 527 2.15 8.43 27.52
CA SER A 527 2.90 8.39 26.26
C SER A 527 4.40 8.58 26.48
N GLN A 528 4.79 9.49 27.37
CA GLN A 528 6.20 9.73 27.69
C GLN A 528 6.86 8.49 28.29
N ASN A 529 6.16 7.80 29.21
CA ASN A 529 6.70 6.59 29.84
C ASN A 529 6.59 5.33 28.96
N CYS A 530 5.82 5.38 27.87
CA CYS A 530 5.79 4.27 26.91
C CYS A 530 7.09 4.30 26.08
N PRO A 531 7.94 3.26 26.15
CA PRO A 531 9.22 3.26 25.43
C PRO A 531 9.03 3.24 23.91
N TYR A 532 7.95 2.62 23.44
CA TYR A 532 7.63 2.50 22.00
C TYR A 532 6.96 3.74 21.40
N LYS A 533 6.54 4.71 22.24
CA LYS A 533 5.78 5.91 21.84
C LYS A 533 4.58 5.58 20.94
N VAL A 534 3.80 4.57 21.31
CA VAL A 534 2.61 4.06 20.56
C VAL A 534 1.28 4.56 21.12
N ARG A 535 1.31 5.39 22.17
CA ARG A 535 0.12 6.08 22.67
C ARG A 535 -0.07 7.39 21.92
N ARG A 536 -1.23 7.54 21.28
CA ARG A 536 -1.61 8.65 20.39
C ARG A 536 -2.61 9.57 21.08
N PHE A 537 -2.40 10.88 21.01
CA PHE A 537 -3.19 11.83 21.78
C PHE A 537 -4.05 12.70 20.86
N ASN A 538 -5.34 12.81 21.15
CA ASN A 538 -6.22 13.75 20.48
C ASN A 538 -5.91 15.19 20.94
N PHE A 539 -4.90 15.83 20.34
CA PHE A 539 -4.53 17.21 20.67
C PHE A 539 -5.67 18.19 20.39
N LEU A 540 -6.38 17.98 19.29
CA LEU A 540 -7.54 18.76 18.88
C LEU A 540 -8.77 17.85 18.78
N LYS A 541 -9.90 18.42 18.40
CA LYS A 541 -11.08 17.63 18.01
C LYS A 541 -10.86 17.13 16.58
N TYR A 542 -10.24 15.96 16.43
CA TYR A 542 -9.97 15.36 15.12
C TYR A 542 -11.18 14.61 14.53
N SER A 543 -12.16 14.25 15.36
CA SER A 543 -13.42 13.63 14.91
C SER A 543 -14.49 14.71 14.68
N PRO A 544 -14.82 15.08 13.43
CA PRO A 544 -15.90 16.04 13.16
C PRO A 544 -17.28 15.43 13.43
N ASP A 545 -18.26 16.28 13.70
CA ASP A 545 -19.67 15.90 13.85
C ASP A 545 -20.38 15.99 12.48
N ASP A 546 -19.84 15.28 11.49
CA ASP A 546 -20.42 15.20 10.14
C ASP A 546 -21.34 13.98 10.04
N GLU A 547 -22.61 14.20 9.70
CA GLU A 547 -23.60 13.13 9.54
C GLU A 547 -23.17 12.11 8.47
N THR A 548 -22.54 12.57 7.39
CA THR A 548 -22.13 11.70 6.27
C THR A 548 -21.07 10.68 6.67
N LEU A 549 -20.28 10.99 7.71
CA LEU A 549 -19.21 10.12 8.21
C LEU A 549 -19.66 9.19 9.34
N LYS A 550 -20.87 9.34 9.89
CA LYS A 550 -21.31 8.52 11.02
C LYS A 550 -21.49 7.06 10.64
N ALA A 551 -22.05 6.77 9.47
CA ALA A 551 -22.27 5.41 8.98
C ALA A 551 -20.97 4.64 8.73
N GLN A 552 -19.85 5.35 8.51
CA GLN A 552 -18.53 4.75 8.35
C GLN A 552 -17.96 4.19 9.66
N ARG A 553 -18.43 4.69 10.81
CA ARG A 553 -17.83 4.38 12.12
C ARG A 553 -18.31 3.02 12.62
N ASN A 554 -17.37 2.24 13.14
CA ASN A 554 -17.67 0.99 13.84
C ASN A 554 -18.52 1.29 15.11
N PRO A 555 -19.75 0.76 15.23
CA PRO A 555 -20.62 1.04 16.37
C PRO A 555 -20.11 0.40 17.68
N GLU A 556 -19.22 -0.59 17.61
CA GLU A 556 -18.67 -1.29 18.77
C GLU A 556 -17.46 -0.56 19.38
N VAL A 557 -16.99 0.54 18.76
CA VAL A 557 -15.79 1.27 19.20
C VAL A 557 -16.13 2.74 19.50
N THR A 558 -15.76 3.20 20.69
CA THR A 558 -15.95 4.60 21.10
C THR A 558 -15.29 5.55 20.10
N VAL A 559 -16.00 6.60 19.66
CA VAL A 559 -15.39 7.73 18.94
C VAL A 559 -14.83 8.70 19.98
N ARG A 560 -13.53 9.01 19.90
CA ARG A 560 -12.87 9.77 20.96
C ARG A 560 -13.05 11.28 20.77
N MET A 561 -13.14 11.97 21.89
CA MET A 561 -13.13 13.42 22.00
C MET A 561 -11.69 13.97 22.08
N ARG A 562 -11.55 15.29 21.98
CA ARG A 562 -10.28 15.98 22.26
C ARG A 562 -9.79 15.66 23.69
N GLY A 563 -8.47 15.68 23.88
CA GLY A 563 -7.86 15.54 25.20
C GLY A 563 -7.73 14.10 25.70
N VAL A 564 -8.01 13.10 24.86
CA VAL A 564 -7.99 11.68 25.24
C VAL A 564 -6.83 10.95 24.55
N MET A 565 -6.17 10.08 25.32
CA MET A 565 -5.14 9.18 24.82
C MET A 565 -5.76 7.92 24.22
N GLU A 566 -5.16 7.46 23.13
CA GLU A 566 -5.51 6.26 22.39
C GLU A 566 -4.29 5.36 22.20
N LYS A 567 -4.54 4.09 21.86
CA LYS A 567 -3.52 3.10 21.51
C LYS A 567 -4.19 1.90 20.85
N CYS A 568 -3.40 1.05 20.19
CA CYS A 568 -3.85 -0.30 19.83
C CYS A 568 -4.38 -1.04 21.07
N THR A 569 -5.55 -1.65 20.95
CA THR A 569 -6.27 -2.40 21.99
C THR A 569 -6.35 -3.90 21.70
N PHE A 570 -5.56 -4.40 20.74
CA PHE A 570 -5.74 -5.73 20.15
C PHE A 570 -7.17 -5.97 19.61
N CYS A 571 -7.82 -4.90 19.13
CA CYS A 571 -9.20 -4.95 18.65
C CYS A 571 -10.14 -5.57 19.69
N VAL A 572 -10.12 -5.05 20.93
CA VAL A 572 -10.88 -5.57 22.07
C VAL A 572 -12.37 -5.80 21.75
N GLN A 573 -12.98 -5.00 20.88
CA GLN A 573 -14.34 -5.21 20.40
C GLN A 573 -14.55 -6.58 19.73
N ARG A 574 -13.56 -7.05 18.95
CA ARG A 574 -13.59 -8.38 18.31
C ARG A 574 -13.36 -9.50 19.32
N ILE A 575 -12.46 -9.28 20.29
CA ILE A 575 -12.24 -10.20 21.42
C ILE A 575 -13.56 -10.36 22.20
N THR A 576 -14.19 -9.25 22.59
CA THR A 576 -15.43 -9.24 23.35
C THR A 576 -16.56 -9.91 22.60
N ARG A 577 -16.71 -9.66 21.29
CA ARG A 577 -17.73 -10.32 20.47
C ARG A 577 -17.53 -11.84 20.44
N ALA A 578 -16.32 -12.31 20.18
CA ALA A 578 -16.03 -13.74 20.18
C ALA A 578 -16.24 -14.37 21.56
N ARG A 579 -15.89 -13.65 22.63
CA ARG A 579 -16.13 -14.10 24.01
C ARG A 579 -17.63 -14.29 24.28
N ILE A 580 -18.45 -13.31 23.91
CA ILE A 580 -19.91 -13.40 24.09
C ILE A 580 -20.48 -14.62 23.36
N GLU A 581 -20.07 -14.88 22.12
CA GLU A 581 -20.53 -16.06 21.38
C GLU A 581 -20.05 -17.37 22.01
N ALA A 582 -18.78 -17.45 22.40
CA ALA A 582 -18.24 -18.64 23.07
C ALA A 582 -18.93 -18.93 24.42
N GLU A 583 -19.26 -17.89 25.19
CA GLU A 583 -19.99 -18.01 26.46
C GLU A 583 -21.44 -18.49 26.26
N LYS A 584 -22.15 -17.99 25.23
CA LYS A 584 -23.49 -18.49 24.86
C LYS A 584 -23.46 -19.99 24.51
N GLU A 585 -22.40 -20.43 23.88
CA GLU A 585 -22.18 -21.83 23.49
C GLU A 585 -21.58 -22.70 24.61
N GLY A 586 -21.25 -22.11 25.78
CA GLY A 586 -20.68 -22.84 26.91
C GLY A 586 -19.27 -23.39 26.65
N ARG A 587 -18.47 -22.74 25.81
CA ARG A 587 -17.13 -23.18 25.42
C ARG A 587 -16.09 -22.07 25.51
N ARG A 588 -14.81 -22.42 25.36
CA ARG A 588 -13.74 -21.44 25.16
C ARG A 588 -13.71 -20.94 23.71
N ILE A 589 -13.14 -19.75 23.53
CA ILE A 589 -12.81 -19.19 22.22
C ILE A 589 -11.75 -20.08 21.57
N ARG A 590 -11.95 -20.42 20.30
CA ARG A 590 -11.02 -21.26 19.53
C ARG A 590 -9.99 -20.41 18.79
N ASP A 591 -8.84 -21.00 18.48
CA ASP A 591 -7.86 -20.34 17.60
C ASP A 591 -8.51 -19.96 16.27
N GLY A 592 -8.20 -18.75 15.79
CA GLY A 592 -8.80 -18.18 14.57
C GLY A 592 -10.21 -17.58 14.71
N GLU A 593 -10.91 -17.72 15.83
CA GLU A 593 -12.21 -17.04 16.02
C GLU A 593 -12.06 -15.54 16.29
N VAL A 594 -10.94 -15.13 16.90
CA VAL A 594 -10.58 -13.70 17.03
C VAL A 594 -9.49 -13.36 16.03
N VAL A 595 -9.89 -12.71 14.94
CA VAL A 595 -8.97 -12.15 13.96
C VAL A 595 -8.96 -10.63 14.09
N THR A 596 -7.82 -10.07 14.51
CA THR A 596 -7.67 -8.61 14.63
C THR A 596 -7.72 -7.94 13.25
N ALA A 597 -8.07 -6.65 13.18
CA ALA A 597 -8.16 -5.95 11.89
C ALA A 597 -6.81 -5.90 11.15
N CYS A 598 -5.71 -5.69 11.87
CA CYS A 598 -4.37 -5.69 11.27
C CYS A 598 -3.94 -7.07 10.77
N GLN A 599 -4.36 -8.16 11.43
CA GLN A 599 -4.15 -9.53 10.97
C GLN A 599 -4.99 -9.83 9.72
N ALA A 600 -6.29 -9.54 9.76
CA ALA A 600 -7.22 -9.80 8.65
C ALA A 600 -6.82 -9.08 7.35
N ALA A 601 -6.30 -7.86 7.47
CA ALA A 601 -5.91 -7.05 6.32
C ALA A 601 -4.47 -7.31 5.83
N CYS A 602 -3.67 -8.12 6.52
CA CYS A 602 -2.28 -8.36 6.12
C CYS A 602 -2.22 -9.39 4.98
N PRO A 603 -1.89 -8.99 3.73
CA PRO A 603 -1.91 -9.93 2.60
C PRO A 603 -0.81 -10.99 2.72
N ALA A 604 0.26 -10.70 3.45
CA ALA A 604 1.39 -11.61 3.63
C ALA A 604 1.22 -12.54 4.84
N GLY A 605 0.14 -12.43 5.62
CA GLY A 605 -0.04 -13.22 6.84
C GLY A 605 1.01 -12.95 7.92
N ALA A 606 1.64 -11.76 7.90
CA ALA A 606 2.76 -11.45 8.79
C ALA A 606 2.36 -11.28 10.26
N ILE A 607 1.10 -10.95 10.56
CA ILE A 607 0.62 -10.72 11.92
C ILE A 607 -0.22 -11.93 12.33
N VAL A 608 0.15 -12.57 13.43
CA VAL A 608 -0.61 -13.67 14.04
C VAL A 608 -1.02 -13.25 15.43
N PHE A 609 -2.31 -13.34 15.74
CA PHE A 609 -2.88 -13.02 17.04
C PHE A 609 -3.69 -14.22 17.56
N GLY A 610 -3.64 -14.44 18.87
CA GLY A 610 -4.38 -15.53 19.50
C GLY A 610 -4.11 -15.66 20.99
N ASP A 611 -4.55 -16.77 21.56
CA ASP A 611 -4.38 -17.11 22.98
C ASP A 611 -3.08 -17.90 23.22
N LEU A 612 -2.19 -17.37 24.06
CA LEU A 612 -0.96 -18.04 24.51
C LEU A 612 -1.21 -19.09 25.61
N ALA A 613 -2.40 -19.12 26.22
CA ALA A 613 -2.78 -20.20 27.13
C ALA A 613 -3.07 -21.51 26.38
N ASP A 614 -3.44 -21.44 25.10
CA ASP A 614 -3.53 -22.60 24.21
C ASP A 614 -2.16 -22.91 23.57
N PRO A 615 -1.48 -24.02 23.93
CA PRO A 615 -0.17 -24.37 23.38
C PRO A 615 -0.19 -24.71 21.87
N GLU A 616 -1.37 -25.05 21.34
CA GLU A 616 -1.58 -25.42 19.94
C GLU A 616 -2.10 -24.26 19.07
N SER A 617 -2.25 -23.06 19.63
CA SER A 617 -2.62 -21.89 18.83
C SER A 617 -1.51 -21.50 17.85
N ALA A 618 -1.88 -20.87 16.74
CA ALA A 618 -0.93 -20.37 15.75
C ALA A 618 0.10 -19.41 16.35
N VAL A 619 -0.31 -18.57 17.30
CA VAL A 619 0.58 -17.62 17.96
C VAL A 619 1.53 -18.30 18.94
N SER A 620 1.09 -19.37 19.63
CA SER A 620 1.96 -20.19 20.47
C SER A 620 3.06 -20.87 19.66
N ARG A 621 2.75 -21.37 18.44
CA ARG A 621 3.76 -21.88 17.50
C ARG A 621 4.73 -20.78 17.06
N ALA A 622 4.22 -19.62 16.67
CA ALA A 622 5.05 -18.50 16.23
C ALA A 622 6.04 -18.04 17.32
N LYS A 623 5.61 -17.97 18.59
CA LYS A 623 6.49 -17.60 19.72
C LYS A 623 7.50 -18.68 20.13
N ARG A 624 7.33 -19.92 19.68
CA ARG A 624 8.34 -20.98 19.85
C ARG A 624 9.43 -20.92 18.77
N SER A 625 9.23 -20.13 17.72
CA SER A 625 10.20 -19.92 16.65
C SER A 625 11.57 -19.53 17.21
N PRO A 626 12.68 -20.09 16.69
CA PRO A 626 14.02 -19.67 17.10
C PRO A 626 14.32 -18.21 16.74
N LEU A 627 13.48 -17.60 15.89
CA LEU A 627 13.58 -16.21 15.45
C LEU A 627 12.80 -15.22 16.35
N ASP A 628 12.02 -15.72 17.32
CA ASP A 628 11.19 -14.87 18.20
C ASP A 628 12.08 -14.00 19.10
N TYR A 629 11.76 -12.70 19.15
CA TYR A 629 12.37 -11.76 20.08
C TYR A 629 11.39 -10.67 20.52
N ALA A 630 11.64 -10.11 21.70
CA ALA A 630 10.92 -8.98 22.24
C ALA A 630 11.63 -7.66 21.91
N LEU A 631 10.88 -6.65 21.45
CA LEU A 631 11.43 -5.32 21.19
C LEU A 631 11.69 -4.58 22.52
N LEU A 632 12.91 -4.08 22.70
CA LEU A 632 13.37 -3.41 23.93
C LEU A 632 13.23 -4.28 25.19
N ALA A 633 13.62 -5.56 25.08
CA ALA A 633 13.51 -6.55 26.16
C ALA A 633 14.31 -6.16 27.40
N GLU A 634 15.41 -5.43 27.22
CA GLU A 634 16.30 -4.92 28.27
C GLU A 634 15.58 -4.03 29.30
N LEU A 635 14.44 -3.43 28.92
CA LEU A 635 13.62 -2.60 29.81
C LEU A 635 12.67 -3.42 30.72
N ASN A 636 12.65 -4.75 30.56
CA ASN A 636 11.80 -5.68 31.32
C ASN A 636 10.31 -5.32 31.30
N THR A 637 9.82 -4.74 30.20
CA THR A 637 8.38 -4.43 30.01
C THR A 637 7.53 -5.69 29.80
N ARG A 638 8.17 -6.81 29.44
CA ARG A 638 7.52 -8.11 29.14
C ARG A 638 6.41 -7.93 28.08
N PRO A 639 6.77 -7.56 26.84
CA PRO A 639 5.79 -7.30 25.79
C PRO A 639 5.07 -8.58 25.36
N ARG A 640 3.74 -8.50 25.20
CA ARG A 640 2.93 -9.59 24.62
C ARG A 640 3.03 -9.65 23.10
N THR A 641 3.31 -8.52 22.46
CA THR A 641 3.71 -8.52 21.04
C THR A 641 5.20 -8.84 20.93
N THR A 642 5.55 -9.91 20.21
CA THR A 642 6.94 -10.23 19.83
C THR A 642 7.07 -10.27 18.31
N TYR A 643 8.30 -10.41 17.84
CA TYR A 643 8.65 -10.38 16.43
C TYR A 643 9.44 -11.62 16.06
N GLU A 644 9.18 -12.18 14.88
CA GLU A 644 10.12 -13.10 14.25
C GLU A 644 11.06 -12.29 13.36
N ALA A 645 12.37 -12.43 13.58
CA ALA A 645 13.38 -11.72 12.81
C ALA A 645 13.33 -12.04 11.31
N ARG A 646 13.85 -11.11 10.51
CA ARG A 646 13.98 -11.30 9.08
C ARG A 646 15.10 -12.30 8.78
N VAL A 647 14.85 -13.23 7.86
CA VAL A 647 15.87 -14.17 7.38
C VAL A 647 16.36 -13.70 6.01
N LEU A 648 17.66 -13.54 5.88
CA LEU A 648 18.34 -13.18 4.65
C LEU A 648 18.93 -14.43 4.02
N ASN A 649 18.73 -14.60 2.72
CA ASN A 649 19.29 -15.70 1.94
C ASN A 649 20.21 -15.17 0.81
N PRO A 650 21.32 -14.47 1.16
CA PRO A 650 22.26 -14.00 0.15
C PRO A 650 22.93 -15.19 -0.55
N ASN A 651 23.19 -15.03 -1.84
CA ASN A 651 23.84 -16.03 -2.67
C ASN A 651 25.36 -15.76 -2.59
N PRO A 652 26.18 -16.73 -2.17
CA PRO A 652 27.61 -16.54 -1.95
C PRO A 652 28.42 -16.24 -3.22
N GLU A 653 27.87 -16.56 -4.41
CA GLU A 653 28.54 -16.29 -5.69
C GLU A 653 28.38 -14.83 -6.14
N ILE A 654 27.36 -14.15 -5.64
CA ILE A 654 27.07 -12.74 -5.92
C ILE A 654 27.93 -11.89 -4.97
N ALA A 655 28.79 -11.05 -5.55
CA ALA A 655 29.54 -10.08 -4.77
C ALA A 655 28.57 -9.05 -4.17
N ASP A 656 28.74 -8.76 -2.89
CA ASP A 656 28.10 -7.61 -2.22
C ASP A 656 28.56 -6.34 -2.98
N GLY A 657 27.64 -5.75 -3.75
CA GLY A 657 27.87 -4.58 -4.58
C GLY A 657 27.87 -3.27 -3.82
#